data_AF-A0A812RJQ3-F1
#
_entry.id   AF-A0A812RJQ3-F1
#
_cell.length_a   1.000
_cell.length_b   1.000
_cell.length_c   1.000
_cell.angle_alpha   90.00
_cell.angle_beta   90.00
_cell.angle_gamma   90.00
#
_symmetry.space_group_name_H-M   'P 1'
#
loop_
_entity.id
_entity.type
_entity.pdbx_description
1 polymer ?
#
loop_
_entity_poly.entity_id
_entity_poly.type
_entity_poly.pdbx_seq_one_letter_code
_entity_poly.pdbx_strand_id
1 'polypeptide(L)'
;MLSACMDIVMWLPAWRMGATVPLCAACGSLYASNAKLRVHFVSSPRCCQYLLEHGDAHLPGVGGKDGHSQAPPVKRGSRVPEVPLLDICPELLAALRALSVAEDQEILDLVTAFVAPWPVLRRTLEKWQAELPDGPLAESLADVLLVFWPEHLCSKVGGKLVHHGPTLGFLPLLSAPIFVRTSCRSALPVLWCGELVDSWVSAWEFGDACLRQVDLSDLPASACVCRGLCVQMPSPVQSDACYFRPGSQSLRRLRLQNAWTLRFLMTAQCLVRTAQEGAPADVGSRNCFTVEFNALFQYHDREESGHLDKEEFLQALQSCHRLLKAELPMESEEAWSQAGGHHTGFVNFSQFAHLAEEIGLALPVGLEIAGATRPCRFRVRLKNNGDFAEEEYTCSCPCFQADARAGGGVLCHCGHKLSMHRSDFAEDTYANIDSRLRTPSPQRGVWLPGEEGLVPVMDPVVFQKLQDLLNDSHKSHDNWTRDRGCRIHGVNGCSWACAAKNRSPVPTGFTLHTAYRNQSPELWRRYCLLKQAIRLECARNQGEFMQPKLLSAADLDSDLDKDCNEWRCFHGSGPDKLRGICESNFRPALAGTGATWKDPGAAKGTPLYGFGFYFAERITKADEYARPLPEDDEHEGLCSVLICRVVGGRTKAAALKCSVVEGACS
;
A
#
# COMPACT_ATOMS: atom_id res chain seq x y z
N MET A 1 30.35 6.13 17.35
CA MET A 1 31.01 6.75 18.53
C MET A 1 31.15 5.78 19.70
N LEU A 2 30.06 5.19 20.21
CA LEU A 2 30.14 4.21 21.33
C LEU A 2 30.96 2.95 21.00
N SER A 3 30.89 2.42 19.77
CA SER A 3 31.64 1.22 19.35
C SER A 3 33.16 1.44 19.33
N ALA A 4 33.66 2.47 18.63
CA ALA A 4 35.10 2.77 18.56
C ALA A 4 35.69 3.22 19.91
N CYS A 5 34.92 3.95 20.74
CA CYS A 5 35.32 4.24 22.12
C CYS A 5 35.33 3.00 23.01
N MET A 6 34.66 1.89 22.64
CA MET A 6 34.76 0.64 23.37
C MET A 6 35.97 -0.18 22.91
N ASP A 7 36.31 -0.19 21.62
CA ASP A 7 37.42 -1.01 21.10
C ASP A 7 38.80 -0.52 21.56
N ILE A 8 39.05 0.80 21.60
CA ILE A 8 40.29 1.39 22.18
C ILE A 8 40.38 1.13 23.69
N VAL A 9 39.23 1.02 24.35
CA VAL A 9 39.11 0.92 25.80
C VAL A 9 39.14 -0.54 26.31
N MET A 10 39.00 -1.51 25.41
CA MET A 10 38.94 -2.95 25.70
C MET A 10 40.32 -3.65 25.64
N TRP A 11 41.35 -3.02 25.08
CA TRP A 11 42.69 -3.62 24.91
C TRP A 11 43.80 -2.81 25.61
N LEU A 12 43.91 -2.93 26.93
CA LEU A 12 45.08 -2.43 27.68
C LEU A 12 45.66 -3.55 28.59
N PRO A 13 46.94 -3.95 28.44
CA PRO A 13 47.55 -4.98 29.28
C PRO A 13 47.98 -4.43 30.65
N ALA A 14 47.84 -5.25 31.70
CA ALA A 14 48.08 -4.89 33.09
C ALA A 14 49.58 -4.92 33.47
N TRP A 15 50.17 -3.78 33.87
CA TRP A 15 51.49 -3.72 34.52
C TRP A 15 51.60 -2.67 35.66
N ARG A 16 52.15 -3.16 36.78
CA ARG A 16 52.77 -2.56 38.00
C ARG A 16 52.08 -1.44 38.82
N MET A 17 52.18 -1.64 40.14
CA MET A 17 51.46 -0.99 41.24
C MET A 17 52.01 0.39 41.63
N GLY A 18 51.12 1.38 41.66
CA GLY A 18 51.25 2.67 42.33
C GLY A 18 49.88 3.35 42.36
N ALA A 19 49.38 3.71 43.54
CA ALA A 19 48.00 4.16 43.72
C ALA A 19 47.78 5.61 43.21
N THR A 20 47.35 5.78 41.95
CA THR A 20 46.94 7.08 41.40
C THR A 20 45.48 7.04 40.90
N VAL A 21 44.71 8.09 41.22
CA VAL A 21 43.32 8.28 40.78
C VAL A 21 43.30 8.66 39.28
N PRO A 22 42.37 8.12 38.46
CA PRO A 22 42.27 8.45 37.03
C PRO A 22 42.13 9.95 36.75
N LEU A 23 42.97 10.48 35.86
CA LEU A 23 42.99 11.88 35.42
C LEU A 23 42.68 11.96 33.92
N CYS A 24 41.75 12.83 33.53
CA CYS A 24 41.57 13.18 32.12
C CYS A 24 42.67 14.16 31.70
N ALA A 25 43.60 13.73 30.84
CA ALA A 25 44.68 14.58 30.34
C ALA A 25 44.18 15.83 29.61
N ALA A 26 43.00 15.75 28.99
CA ALA A 26 42.43 16.84 28.17
C ALA A 26 41.81 17.98 29.00
N CYS A 27 41.20 17.68 30.14
CA CYS A 27 40.52 18.70 30.96
C CYS A 27 41.03 18.80 32.39
N GLY A 28 42.03 17.99 32.76
CA GLY A 28 42.59 17.95 34.11
C GLY A 28 41.63 17.47 35.20
N SER A 29 40.48 16.89 34.83
CA SER A 29 39.49 16.41 35.81
C SER A 29 39.88 15.03 36.33
N LEU A 30 39.81 14.85 37.65
CA LEU A 30 40.03 13.57 38.34
C LEU A 30 38.71 12.82 38.48
N TYR A 31 38.73 11.52 38.20
CA TYR A 31 37.56 10.64 38.27
C TYR A 31 37.79 9.54 39.28
N ALA A 32 36.77 9.23 40.06
CA ALA A 32 36.84 8.19 41.09
C ALA A 32 37.17 6.80 40.55
N SER A 33 36.83 6.52 39.29
CA SER A 33 37.10 5.23 38.63
C SER A 33 37.27 5.40 37.13
N ASN A 34 37.88 4.39 36.49
CA ASN A 34 38.01 4.33 35.03
C ASN A 34 36.65 4.31 34.33
N ALA A 35 35.62 3.71 34.93
CA ALA A 35 34.27 3.72 34.38
C ALA A 35 33.71 5.14 34.26
N LYS A 36 33.89 5.99 35.28
CA LYS A 36 33.46 7.40 35.21
C LYS A 36 34.25 8.23 34.22
N LEU A 37 35.56 7.95 34.08
CA LEU A 37 36.38 8.58 33.05
C LEU A 37 35.92 8.21 31.64
N ARG A 38 35.55 6.94 31.41
CA ARG A 38 34.95 6.50 30.13
C ARG A 38 33.64 7.22 29.84
N VAL A 39 32.75 7.34 30.83
CA VAL A 39 31.50 8.12 30.72
C VAL A 39 31.79 9.59 30.40
N HIS A 40 32.87 10.15 30.95
CA HIS A 40 33.32 11.49 30.59
C HIS A 40 33.74 11.61 29.12
N PHE A 41 34.50 10.67 28.57
CA PHE A 41 34.86 10.70 27.15
C PHE A 41 33.66 10.53 26.23
N VAL A 42 32.63 9.80 26.66
CA VAL A 42 31.35 9.72 25.93
C VAL A 42 30.60 11.06 25.96
N SER A 43 30.70 11.81 27.06
CA SER A 43 29.93 13.06 27.27
C SER A 43 30.69 14.34 26.89
N SER A 44 32.00 14.29 26.69
CA SER A 44 32.83 15.45 26.35
C SER A 44 33.59 15.19 25.04
N PRO A 45 33.02 15.60 23.88
CA PRO A 45 33.65 15.41 22.57
C PRO A 45 35.07 15.98 22.52
N ARG A 46 35.29 17.14 23.16
CA ARG A 46 36.61 17.79 23.24
C ARG A 46 37.67 16.92 23.93
N CYS A 47 37.31 16.23 25.02
CA CYS A 47 38.27 15.40 25.75
C CYS A 47 38.54 14.07 25.04
N CYS A 48 37.55 13.56 24.32
CA CYS A 48 37.70 12.41 23.45
C CYS A 48 38.64 12.72 22.27
N GLN A 49 38.42 13.85 21.58
CA GLN A 49 39.26 14.28 20.46
C GLN A 49 40.72 14.48 20.87
N TYR A 50 40.97 15.14 22.00
CA TYR A 50 42.33 15.32 22.50
C TYR A 50 43.07 13.98 22.69
N LEU A 51 42.37 12.95 23.19
CA LEU A 51 42.94 11.61 23.34
C LEU A 51 43.25 10.94 22.01
N LEU A 52 42.39 11.08 21.02
CA LEU A 52 42.61 10.53 19.68
C LEU A 52 43.81 11.17 19.00
N GLU A 53 44.01 12.48 19.18
CA GLU A 53 45.10 13.23 18.55
C GLU A 53 46.46 12.97 19.20
N HIS A 54 46.51 12.71 20.51
CA HIS A 54 47.78 12.59 21.26
C HIS A 54 48.13 11.13 21.62
N GLY A 55 47.28 10.16 21.25
CA GLY A 55 47.52 8.73 21.37
C GLY A 55 47.62 8.19 22.81
N ASP A 56 47.97 6.90 22.93
CA ASP A 56 47.97 6.14 24.19
C ASP A 56 48.93 6.69 25.26
N ALA A 57 49.90 7.52 24.87
CA ALA A 57 50.86 8.14 25.80
C ALA A 57 50.20 9.00 26.88
N HIS A 58 48.94 9.42 26.69
CA HIS A 58 48.18 10.24 27.63
C HIS A 58 47.05 9.50 28.34
N LEU A 59 46.95 8.17 28.20
CA LEU A 59 46.02 7.36 28.98
C LEU A 59 46.51 7.27 30.45
N PRO A 60 45.62 7.46 31.44
CA PRO A 60 46.02 7.35 32.84
C PRO A 60 46.45 5.92 33.16
N GLY A 61 47.56 5.78 33.91
CA GLY A 61 48.07 4.49 34.35
C GLY A 61 47.00 3.68 35.09
N VAL A 62 46.69 2.49 34.58
CA VAL A 62 45.66 1.58 35.12
C VAL A 62 46.21 0.89 36.37
N GLY A 63 46.23 1.57 37.52
CA GLY A 63 46.86 1.04 38.74
C GLY A 63 46.29 1.47 40.10
N GLY A 64 45.21 2.26 40.13
CA GLY A 64 44.59 2.73 41.38
C GLY A 64 43.46 1.84 41.90
N LYS A 65 43.31 1.75 43.22
CA LYS A 65 42.04 1.28 43.83
C LYS A 65 40.94 2.25 43.42
N ASP A 66 39.83 1.73 42.90
CA ASP A 66 38.67 2.53 42.58
C ASP A 66 38.21 3.31 43.82
N GLY A 67 38.08 4.62 43.67
CA GLY A 67 37.45 5.48 44.67
C GLY A 67 35.95 5.19 44.76
N HIS A 68 35.30 5.73 45.80
CA HIS A 68 33.88 5.50 46.03
C HIS A 68 33.06 5.85 44.78
N SER A 69 32.16 4.96 44.37
CA SER A 69 31.37 5.07 43.14
C SER A 69 30.52 6.34 43.07
N GLN A 70 30.26 7.01 44.19
CA GLN A 70 29.53 8.28 44.25
C GLN A 70 30.41 9.54 44.29
N ALA A 71 31.74 9.43 44.35
CA ALA A 71 32.60 10.61 44.40
C ALA A 71 32.45 11.44 43.09
N PRO A 72 32.16 12.76 43.20
CA PRO A 72 32.04 13.63 42.04
C PRO A 72 33.40 13.89 41.38
N PRO A 73 33.44 14.22 40.08
CA PRO A 73 34.67 14.58 39.41
C PRO A 73 35.26 15.86 40.02
N VAL A 74 36.55 15.83 40.38
CA VAL A 74 37.25 16.97 40.97
C VAL A 74 38.11 17.64 39.89
N LYS A 75 37.80 18.89 39.53
CA LYS A 75 38.61 19.67 38.59
C LYS A 75 39.88 20.15 39.30
N ARG A 76 41.06 19.68 38.89
CA ARG A 76 42.32 20.38 39.22
C ARG A 76 42.42 21.58 38.28
N GLY A 77 42.56 22.78 38.85
CA GLY A 77 42.35 24.08 38.21
C GLY A 77 43.31 24.51 37.10
N SER A 78 43.66 23.64 36.15
CA SER A 78 44.45 24.00 34.98
C SER A 78 43.52 24.17 33.78
N ARG A 79 43.31 25.42 33.32
CA ARG A 79 42.66 25.68 32.02
C ARG A 79 43.60 25.18 30.92
N VAL A 80 43.21 24.11 30.23
CA VAL A 80 43.86 23.69 29.00
C VAL A 80 43.58 24.77 27.93
N PRO A 81 44.61 25.22 27.17
CA PRO A 81 44.41 26.18 26.08
C PRO A 81 43.29 25.72 25.15
N GLU A 82 42.50 26.67 24.65
CA GLU A 82 41.49 26.42 23.64
C GLU A 82 42.17 25.89 22.38
N VAL A 83 42.18 24.56 22.23
CA VAL A 83 42.46 23.94 20.94
C VAL A 83 41.19 24.16 20.10
N PRO A 84 41.27 24.89 18.97
CA PRO A 84 40.14 25.03 18.06
C PRO A 84 39.72 23.64 17.61
N LEU A 85 38.48 23.25 17.87
CA LEU A 85 37.95 21.98 17.37
C LEU A 85 38.01 22.02 15.84
N LEU A 86 38.70 21.06 15.24
CA LEU A 86 38.63 20.85 13.80
C LEU A 86 37.18 20.46 13.46
N ASP A 87 36.49 21.40 12.83
CA ASP A 87 35.08 21.30 12.48
C ASP A 87 34.80 20.39 11.26
N ILE A 88 35.79 19.59 10.83
CA ILE A 88 35.73 18.71 9.65
C ILE A 88 36.37 17.35 9.91
N CYS A 89 35.93 16.32 9.19
CA CYS A 89 36.52 14.98 9.17
C CYS A 89 37.51 14.89 7.99
N PRO A 90 38.83 14.95 8.22
CA PRO A 90 39.81 15.03 7.13
C PRO A 90 39.85 13.77 6.26
N GLU A 91 39.61 12.60 6.86
CA GLU A 91 39.60 11.31 6.17
C GLU A 91 38.42 11.21 5.19
N LEU A 92 37.23 11.63 5.64
CA LEU A 92 36.05 11.74 4.77
C LEU A 92 36.29 12.76 3.66
N LEU A 93 36.85 13.94 3.97
CA LEU A 93 37.15 14.96 2.95
C LEU A 93 38.11 14.43 1.88
N ALA A 94 39.14 13.68 2.28
CA ALA A 94 40.08 13.07 1.34
C ALA A 94 39.39 12.02 0.45
N ALA A 95 38.52 11.18 1.02
CA ALA A 95 37.75 10.21 0.27
C ALA A 95 36.76 10.86 -0.71
N LEU A 96 36.06 11.92 -0.28
CA LEU A 96 35.16 12.69 -1.12
C LEU A 96 35.90 13.33 -2.31
N ARG A 97 37.08 13.93 -2.08
CA ARG A 97 37.91 14.51 -3.15
C ARG A 97 38.42 13.50 -4.18
N ALA A 98 38.44 12.21 -3.83
CA ALA A 98 38.80 11.16 -4.78
C ALA A 98 37.67 10.82 -5.77
N LEU A 99 36.44 11.30 -5.52
CA LEU A 99 35.30 11.11 -6.42
C LEU A 99 35.39 12.10 -7.58
N SER A 100 35.49 11.58 -8.81
CA SER A 100 35.39 12.39 -10.04
C SER A 100 33.96 12.45 -10.59
N VAL A 101 33.19 11.38 -10.38
CA VAL A 101 31.78 11.23 -10.73
C VAL A 101 31.15 10.36 -9.65
N ALA A 102 30.01 10.76 -9.12
CA ALA A 102 29.23 9.98 -8.15
C ALA A 102 27.78 10.45 -8.17
N GLU A 103 26.85 9.51 -8.00
CA GLU A 103 25.45 9.79 -7.71
C GLU A 103 25.23 10.10 -6.22
N ASP A 104 24.06 10.64 -5.87
CA ASP A 104 23.70 11.00 -4.50
C ASP A 104 23.78 9.82 -3.53
N GLN A 105 23.35 8.62 -3.96
CA GLN A 105 23.44 7.41 -3.14
C GLN A 105 24.89 6.99 -2.87
N GLU A 106 25.79 7.07 -3.85
CA GLU A 106 27.20 6.70 -3.67
C GLU A 106 27.92 7.66 -2.70
N ILE A 107 27.61 8.95 -2.79
CA ILE A 107 28.10 9.95 -1.85
C ILE A 107 27.57 9.66 -0.44
N LEU A 108 26.27 9.33 -0.31
CA LEU A 108 25.68 9.00 0.99
C LEU A 108 26.29 7.74 1.61
N ASP A 109 26.44 6.68 0.82
CA ASP A 109 27.06 5.42 1.24
C ASP A 109 28.48 5.67 1.74
N LEU A 110 29.26 6.47 1.00
CA LEU A 110 30.60 6.88 1.41
C LEU A 110 30.56 7.61 2.75
N VAL A 111 29.68 8.60 2.93
CA VAL A 111 29.57 9.35 4.20
C VAL A 111 29.19 8.44 5.35
N THR A 112 28.27 7.48 5.15
CA THR A 112 27.85 6.54 6.19
C THR A 112 28.94 5.55 6.61
N ALA A 113 29.96 5.34 5.78
CA ALA A 113 31.13 4.54 6.13
C ALA A 113 32.06 5.22 7.16
N PHE A 114 31.92 6.54 7.37
CA PHE A 114 32.71 7.30 8.36
C PHE A 114 31.95 7.55 9.66
N VAL A 115 32.67 7.52 10.77
CA VAL A 115 32.11 7.74 12.11
C VAL A 115 32.56 9.10 12.66
N ALA A 116 31.75 10.14 12.48
CA ALA A 116 31.99 11.47 13.07
C ALA A 116 30.69 12.12 13.59
N PRO A 117 30.77 13.14 14.48
CA PRO A 117 29.59 13.90 14.89
C PRO A 117 28.88 14.52 13.68
N TRP A 118 27.55 14.57 13.74
CA TRP A 118 26.74 15.07 12.63
C TRP A 118 27.16 16.46 12.10
N PRO A 119 27.40 17.49 12.96
CA PRO A 119 27.86 18.79 12.47
C PRO A 119 29.20 18.73 11.74
N VAL A 120 30.07 17.79 12.12
CA VAL A 120 31.38 17.58 11.50
C VAL A 120 31.22 16.96 10.11
N LEU A 121 30.39 15.92 9.96
CA LEU A 121 30.08 15.32 8.66
C LEU A 121 29.49 16.35 7.70
N ARG A 122 28.51 17.12 8.17
CA ARG A 122 27.87 18.17 7.36
C ARG A 122 28.87 19.25 6.92
N ARG A 123 29.66 19.82 7.83
CA ARG A 123 30.66 20.83 7.49
C ARG A 123 31.74 20.29 6.56
N THR A 124 32.04 18.99 6.65
CA THR A 124 32.95 18.31 5.70
C THR A 124 32.36 18.31 4.30
N LEU A 125 31.07 18.00 4.16
CA LEU A 125 30.35 18.05 2.88
C LEU A 125 30.22 19.48 2.34
N GLU A 126 29.89 20.46 3.19
CA GLU A 126 29.82 21.88 2.81
C GLU A 126 31.18 22.40 2.32
N LYS A 127 32.27 22.00 2.99
CA LYS A 127 33.63 22.32 2.56
C LYS A 127 33.95 21.72 1.20
N TRP A 128 33.60 20.46 0.98
CA TRP A 128 33.81 19.80 -0.31
C TRP A 128 32.96 20.45 -1.41
N GLN A 129 31.71 20.81 -1.12
CA GLN A 129 30.82 21.50 -2.06
C GLN A 129 31.41 22.81 -2.57
N ALA A 130 32.02 23.61 -1.68
CA ALA A 130 32.67 24.86 -2.05
C ALA A 130 33.91 24.67 -2.95
N GLU A 131 34.46 23.45 -3.04
CA GLU A 131 35.61 23.10 -3.88
C GLU A 131 35.20 22.50 -5.23
N LEU A 132 33.94 22.11 -5.41
CA LEU A 132 33.44 21.49 -6.64
C LEU A 132 33.05 22.56 -7.69
N PRO A 133 33.35 22.34 -8.98
CA PRO A 133 32.78 23.15 -10.05
C PRO A 133 31.29 22.84 -10.21
N ASP A 134 30.54 23.77 -10.80
CA ASP A 134 29.15 23.53 -11.18
C ASP A 134 29.05 22.30 -12.11
N GLY A 135 28.17 21.37 -11.77
CA GLY A 135 27.98 20.14 -12.55
C GLY A 135 27.24 19.04 -11.78
N PRO A 136 27.09 17.84 -12.41
CA PRO A 136 26.28 16.75 -11.85
C PRO A 136 26.72 16.26 -10.47
N LEU A 137 28.03 16.31 -10.19
CA LEU A 137 28.59 15.93 -8.89
C LEU A 137 28.22 16.93 -7.79
N ALA A 138 28.28 18.24 -8.09
CA ALA A 138 27.86 19.28 -7.17
C ALA A 138 26.34 19.24 -6.90
N GLU A 139 25.54 18.91 -7.92
CA GLU A 139 24.09 18.68 -7.78
C GLU A 139 23.80 17.48 -6.87
N SER A 140 24.48 16.35 -7.08
CA SER A 140 24.32 15.14 -6.27
C SER A 140 24.73 15.37 -4.81
N LEU A 141 25.82 16.10 -4.57
CA LEU A 141 26.22 16.51 -3.23
C LEU A 141 25.20 17.45 -2.57
N ALA A 142 24.60 18.37 -3.32
CA ALA A 142 23.56 19.23 -2.81
C ALA A 142 22.34 18.42 -2.33
N ASP A 143 22.00 17.33 -3.02
CA ASP A 143 20.94 16.40 -2.61
C ASP A 143 21.30 15.66 -1.32
N VAL A 144 22.53 15.16 -1.19
CA VAL A 144 23.00 14.55 0.06
C VAL A 144 22.95 15.55 1.21
N LEU A 145 23.40 16.79 1.00
CA LEU A 145 23.37 17.83 2.02
C LEU A 145 21.96 18.10 2.57
N LEU A 146 20.89 17.93 1.79
CA LEU A 146 19.51 18.03 2.29
C LEU A 146 19.23 16.97 3.36
N VAL A 147 19.70 15.73 3.18
CA VAL A 147 19.60 14.68 4.23
C VAL A 147 20.32 15.12 5.50
N PHE A 148 21.37 15.95 5.37
CA PHE A 148 22.17 16.44 6.48
C PHE A 148 21.58 17.64 7.25
N TRP A 149 20.39 18.13 6.89
CA TRP A 149 19.75 19.24 7.60
C TRP A 149 19.04 18.78 8.88
N PRO A 150 19.32 19.42 10.05
CA PRO A 150 18.72 19.05 11.33
C PRO A 150 17.18 19.05 11.31
N GLU A 151 16.58 19.93 10.50
CA GLU A 151 15.13 20.05 10.36
C GLU A 151 14.50 18.79 9.77
N HIS A 152 15.20 18.10 8.85
CA HIS A 152 14.72 16.87 8.21
C HIS A 152 14.92 15.62 9.08
N LEU A 153 15.78 15.69 10.11
CA LEU A 153 16.02 14.59 11.06
C LEU A 153 15.23 14.67 12.37
N CYS A 154 14.59 15.80 12.65
CA CYS A 154 13.78 15.95 13.84
C CYS A 154 12.69 14.86 13.85
N SER A 155 12.46 14.20 14.99
CA SER A 155 11.40 13.19 15.15
C SER A 155 9.98 13.70 14.81
N LYS A 156 9.79 15.02 14.71
CA LYS A 156 8.56 15.64 14.18
C LYS A 156 8.43 15.50 12.66
N VAL A 157 9.54 15.47 11.91
CA VAL A 157 9.58 15.23 10.46
C VAL A 157 9.75 13.73 10.17
N GLY A 158 10.51 13.00 10.99
CA GLY A 158 10.74 11.56 10.91
C GLY A 158 9.62 10.65 11.43
N GLY A 159 8.36 11.13 11.53
CA GLY A 159 7.22 10.23 11.73
C GLY A 159 6.33 10.42 12.97
N LYS A 160 6.50 11.46 13.79
CA LYS A 160 5.35 11.96 14.56
C LYS A 160 4.60 12.97 13.71
N LEU A 161 3.69 12.47 12.87
CA LEU A 161 2.59 13.27 12.33
C LEU A 161 1.92 13.93 13.53
N VAL A 162 2.22 15.20 13.76
CA VAL A 162 1.34 16.04 14.55
C VAL A 162 0.03 15.95 13.79
N HIS A 163 -1.03 15.43 14.43
CA HIS A 163 -2.38 15.52 13.90
C HIS A 163 -2.71 17.01 13.76
N HIS A 164 -2.29 17.61 12.65
CA HIS A 164 -2.97 18.77 12.13
C HIS A 164 -4.38 18.25 11.88
N GLY A 165 -5.36 18.78 12.63
CA GLY A 165 -6.76 18.57 12.30
C GLY A 165 -6.98 18.83 10.81
N PRO A 166 -8.01 18.24 10.19
CA PRO A 166 -8.18 18.23 8.74
C PRO A 166 -7.86 19.61 8.18
N THR A 167 -6.71 19.73 7.51
CA THR A 167 -6.40 20.95 6.77
C THR A 167 -7.56 21.12 5.82
N LEU A 168 -8.31 22.22 6.00
CA LEU A 168 -9.39 22.59 5.10
C LEU A 168 -8.83 22.43 3.69
N GLY A 169 -9.40 21.46 2.95
CA GLY A 169 -8.92 21.15 1.61
C GLY A 169 -8.82 22.45 0.83
N PHE A 170 -7.70 22.66 0.13
CA PHE A 170 -7.59 23.79 -0.77
C PHE A 170 -8.74 23.71 -1.77
N LEU A 171 -9.76 24.55 -1.56
CA LEU A 171 -10.90 24.73 -2.43
C LEU A 171 -10.66 26.04 -3.17
N PRO A 172 -9.98 26.03 -4.34
CA PRO A 172 -9.80 27.25 -5.09
C PRO A 172 -11.19 27.80 -5.46
N LEU A 173 -11.47 29.04 -5.06
CA LEU A 173 -12.67 29.75 -5.52
C LEU A 173 -12.43 30.13 -6.98
N LEU A 174 -12.80 29.25 -7.90
CA LEU A 174 -12.74 29.50 -9.33
C LEU A 174 -13.95 30.34 -9.74
N SER A 175 -13.81 31.65 -9.73
CA SER A 175 -14.78 32.52 -10.40
C SER A 175 -14.48 32.51 -11.91
N ALA A 176 -15.50 32.21 -12.73
CA ALA A 176 -15.35 32.30 -14.17
C ALA A 176 -14.95 33.75 -14.55
N PRO A 177 -13.84 33.96 -15.25
CA PRO A 177 -13.44 35.30 -15.66
C PRO A 177 -14.52 35.89 -16.58
N ILE A 178 -14.91 37.14 -16.32
CA ILE A 178 -15.84 37.86 -17.19
C ILE A 178 -15.07 38.20 -18.46
N PHE A 179 -15.40 37.49 -19.54
CA PHE A 179 -14.82 37.78 -20.84
C PHE A 179 -15.33 39.14 -21.35
N VAL A 180 -14.43 40.12 -21.44
CA VAL A 180 -14.73 41.42 -22.02
C VAL A 180 -14.15 41.44 -23.43
N ARG A 181 -15.01 41.33 -24.46
CA ARG A 181 -14.64 41.61 -25.86
C ARG A 181 -14.20 43.06 -25.99
N THR A 182 -12.93 43.33 -25.72
CA THR A 182 -12.36 44.67 -25.87
C THR A 182 -11.84 44.83 -27.30
N SER A 183 -12.56 45.61 -28.10
CA SER A 183 -12.16 46.01 -29.47
C SER A 183 -10.79 46.69 -29.53
N CYS A 184 -10.28 47.23 -28.42
CA CYS A 184 -8.97 47.86 -28.31
C CYS A 184 -7.77 46.88 -28.34
N ARG A 185 -7.99 45.56 -28.28
CA ARG A 185 -6.90 44.57 -28.24
C ARG A 185 -6.55 43.94 -29.59
N SER A 186 -7.18 44.34 -30.69
CA SER A 186 -6.96 43.76 -32.02
C SER A 186 -5.51 43.88 -32.51
N ALA A 187 -4.80 44.94 -32.10
CA ALA A 187 -3.40 45.19 -32.48
C ALA A 187 -2.35 44.44 -31.63
N LEU A 188 -2.76 43.79 -30.54
CA LEU A 188 -1.83 43.04 -29.67
C LEU A 188 -1.54 41.64 -30.24
N PRO A 189 -0.35 41.08 -29.98
CA PRO A 189 -0.02 39.73 -30.43
C PRO A 189 -0.74 38.67 -29.61
N VAL A 190 -0.95 37.49 -30.19
CA VAL A 190 -1.24 36.25 -29.47
C VAL A 190 0.09 35.63 -29.08
N LEU A 191 0.29 35.44 -27.78
CA LEU A 191 1.47 34.81 -27.22
C LEU A 191 1.23 33.32 -27.07
N TRP A 192 2.23 32.49 -27.38
CA TRP A 192 2.18 31.08 -26.99
C TRP A 192 3.52 30.52 -26.54
N CYS A 193 3.45 29.50 -25.70
CA CYS A 193 4.58 28.67 -25.29
C CYS A 193 4.28 27.20 -25.61
N GLY A 194 5.20 26.51 -26.28
CA GLY A 194 5.03 25.13 -26.75
C GLY A 194 4.26 25.02 -28.07
N GLU A 195 3.39 24.02 -28.20
CA GLU A 195 2.55 23.73 -29.35
C GLU A 195 1.27 24.57 -29.30
N LEU A 196 0.99 25.30 -30.39
CA LEU A 196 -0.22 26.09 -30.55
C LEU A 196 -1.35 25.20 -31.10
N VAL A 197 -2.49 25.17 -30.42
CA VAL A 197 -3.63 24.34 -30.83
C VAL A 197 -4.52 25.08 -31.84
N ASP A 198 -4.58 24.61 -33.09
CA ASP A 198 -5.35 25.24 -34.17
C ASP A 198 -6.84 25.45 -33.83
N SER A 199 -7.44 24.50 -33.11
CA SER A 199 -8.84 24.62 -32.68
C SER A 199 -9.04 25.76 -31.68
N TRP A 200 -8.03 26.04 -30.84
CA TRP A 200 -8.07 27.18 -29.91
C TRP A 200 -7.94 28.51 -30.67
N VAL A 201 -6.99 28.60 -31.62
CA VAL A 201 -6.85 29.76 -32.51
C VAL A 201 -8.14 30.05 -33.26
N SER A 202 -8.79 29.01 -33.78
CA SER A 202 -10.06 29.13 -34.51
C SER A 202 -11.23 29.53 -33.61
N ALA A 203 -11.34 28.94 -32.42
CA ALA A 203 -12.42 29.24 -31.46
C ALA A 203 -12.43 30.71 -30.99
N TRP A 204 -11.27 31.35 -30.97
CA TRP A 204 -11.10 32.74 -30.56
C TRP A 204 -10.89 33.72 -31.73
N GLU A 205 -11.09 33.27 -32.97
CA GLU A 205 -10.98 34.09 -34.18
C GLU A 205 -9.61 34.81 -34.27
N PHE A 206 -8.53 34.10 -33.92
CA PHE A 206 -7.15 34.62 -33.96
C PHE A 206 -6.46 34.44 -35.31
N GLY A 207 -7.19 34.04 -36.35
CA GLY A 207 -6.62 33.77 -37.68
C GLY A 207 -5.93 34.96 -38.35
N ASP A 208 -6.27 36.19 -37.94
CA ASP A 208 -5.67 37.44 -38.42
C ASP A 208 -4.61 38.02 -37.46
N ALA A 209 -4.42 37.41 -36.29
CA ALA A 209 -3.61 38.00 -35.22
C ALA A 209 -2.10 37.80 -35.46
N CYS A 210 -1.30 38.75 -34.98
CA CYS A 210 0.15 38.59 -34.94
C CYS A 210 0.52 37.50 -33.92
N LEU A 211 1.10 36.41 -34.41
CA LEU A 211 1.54 35.28 -33.61
C LEU A 211 2.99 35.51 -33.11
N ARG A 212 3.22 35.53 -31.78
CA ARG A 212 4.55 35.50 -31.16
C ARG A 212 4.78 34.34 -30.17
N GLN A 213 5.76 33.49 -30.45
CA GLN A 213 6.23 32.48 -29.50
C GLN A 213 7.01 33.14 -28.34
N VAL A 214 6.81 32.65 -27.12
CA VAL A 214 7.52 33.05 -25.91
C VAL A 214 8.04 31.81 -25.18
N ASP A 215 9.16 31.95 -24.47
CA ASP A 215 9.62 30.90 -23.57
C ASP A 215 8.80 30.93 -22.27
N LEU A 216 8.63 29.77 -21.64
CA LEU A 216 8.01 29.64 -20.32
C LEU A 216 8.77 30.45 -19.27
N SER A 217 10.09 30.66 -19.46
CA SER A 217 10.91 31.53 -18.60
C SER A 217 10.56 33.00 -18.68
N ASP A 218 9.99 33.42 -19.80
CA ASP A 218 9.79 34.84 -20.10
C ASP A 218 8.39 35.31 -19.70
N LEU A 219 7.55 34.41 -19.21
CA LEU A 219 6.22 34.76 -18.70
C LEU A 219 6.34 35.57 -17.40
N PRO A 220 5.73 36.76 -17.34
CA PRO A 220 5.78 37.58 -16.13
C PRO A 220 4.90 36.98 -15.04
N ALA A 221 5.19 37.33 -13.78
CA ALA A 221 4.29 37.02 -12.66
C ALA A 221 2.97 37.83 -12.73
N SER A 222 2.91 38.89 -13.54
CA SER A 222 1.72 39.71 -13.82
C SER A 222 0.94 39.20 -15.04
N ALA A 223 -0.18 39.86 -15.36
CA ALA A 223 -0.90 39.61 -16.61
C ALA A 223 0.00 39.93 -17.83
N CYS A 224 -0.15 39.14 -18.89
CA CYS A 224 0.45 39.44 -20.19
C CYS A 224 -0.36 40.51 -20.93
N VAL A 225 0.35 41.45 -21.58
CA VAL A 225 -0.26 42.42 -22.50
C VAL A 225 -0.36 41.78 -23.88
N CYS A 226 -1.42 41.00 -24.09
CA CYS A 226 -1.64 40.23 -25.32
C CYS A 226 -3.12 40.20 -25.73
N ARG A 227 -3.35 39.78 -26.98
CA ARG A 227 -4.68 39.47 -27.53
C ARG A 227 -5.17 38.08 -27.08
N GLY A 228 -4.24 37.16 -26.82
CA GLY A 228 -4.48 35.84 -26.22
C GLY A 228 -3.17 35.21 -25.74
N LEU A 229 -3.25 34.27 -24.80
CA LEU A 229 -2.11 33.53 -24.24
C LEU A 229 -2.39 32.03 -24.20
N CYS A 230 -1.64 31.23 -24.95
CA CYS A 230 -1.74 29.76 -24.91
C CYS A 230 -0.44 29.17 -24.37
N VAL A 231 -0.49 28.36 -23.31
CA VAL A 231 0.71 27.76 -22.73
C VAL A 231 0.57 26.25 -22.66
N GLN A 232 1.37 25.53 -23.43
CA GLN A 232 1.56 24.10 -23.24
C GLN A 232 2.63 23.89 -22.17
N MET A 233 2.21 23.36 -21.02
CA MET A 233 3.14 22.99 -19.96
C MET A 233 3.90 21.71 -20.37
N PRO A 234 5.22 21.63 -20.12
CA PRO A 234 5.95 20.38 -20.27
C PRO A 234 5.33 19.32 -19.37
N SER A 235 5.39 18.06 -19.82
CA SER A 235 4.96 16.94 -18.99
C SER A 235 5.66 17.00 -17.63
N PRO A 236 4.92 16.78 -16.54
CA PRO A 236 5.51 16.67 -15.22
C PRO A 236 6.55 15.55 -15.19
N VAL A 237 7.46 15.63 -14.23
CA VAL A 237 8.60 14.70 -14.08
C VAL A 237 8.10 13.26 -13.81
N GLN A 238 6.83 13.12 -13.42
CA GLN A 238 6.13 11.84 -13.27
C GLN A 238 4.76 11.88 -13.95
N SER A 239 4.34 10.74 -14.48
CA SER A 239 2.99 10.51 -15.00
C SER A 239 1.98 10.07 -13.93
N ASP A 240 2.42 9.78 -12.70
CA ASP A 240 1.51 9.27 -11.67
C ASP A 240 0.45 10.33 -11.30
N ALA A 241 -0.82 9.91 -11.28
CA ALA A 241 -2.01 10.75 -11.21
C ALA A 241 -2.15 11.70 -9.99
N CYS A 242 -1.20 11.71 -9.03
CA CYS A 242 -1.30 12.53 -7.82
C CYS A 242 -0.19 13.58 -7.67
N TYR A 243 -0.21 14.61 -8.53
CA TYR A 243 0.75 15.72 -8.51
C TYR A 243 0.90 16.43 -7.16
N PHE A 244 -0.19 16.54 -6.41
CA PHE A 244 -0.22 17.22 -5.10
C PHE A 244 0.11 16.29 -3.93
N ARG A 245 0.33 15.00 -4.19
CA ARG A 245 0.76 14.01 -3.19
C ARG A 245 1.80 13.09 -3.83
N PRO A 246 3.00 13.62 -4.12
CA PRO A 246 4.07 12.79 -4.66
C PRO A 246 4.31 11.59 -3.73
N GLY A 247 4.40 10.38 -4.31
CA GLY A 247 4.79 9.18 -3.57
C GLY A 247 6.22 9.28 -3.01
N SER A 248 6.71 8.20 -2.39
CA SER A 248 8.13 8.15 -1.98
C SER A 248 9.05 8.13 -3.21
N GLN A 249 9.99 9.08 -3.30
CA GLN A 249 10.90 9.23 -4.44
C GLN A 249 12.30 9.66 -3.97
N SER A 250 13.29 9.61 -4.86
CA SER A 250 14.59 10.23 -4.58
C SER A 250 14.45 11.74 -4.40
N LEU A 251 15.33 12.33 -3.58
CA LEU A 251 15.34 13.78 -3.33
C LEU A 251 15.49 14.57 -4.63
N ARG A 252 16.32 14.07 -5.56
CA ARG A 252 16.48 14.64 -6.90
C ARG A 252 15.16 14.73 -7.65
N ARG A 253 14.36 13.65 -7.67
CA ARG A 253 13.04 13.64 -8.30
C ARG A 253 12.08 14.61 -7.61
N LEU A 254 12.08 14.65 -6.28
CA LEU A 254 11.26 15.61 -5.53
C LEU A 254 11.64 17.06 -5.83
N ARG A 255 12.92 17.38 -6.00
CA ARG A 255 13.37 18.73 -6.42
C ARG A 255 12.91 19.08 -7.82
N LEU A 256 13.05 18.16 -8.77
CA LEU A 256 12.58 18.35 -10.14
C LEU A 256 11.05 18.53 -10.16
N GLN A 257 10.32 17.72 -9.40
CA GLN A 257 8.88 17.85 -9.24
C GLN A 257 8.51 19.20 -8.61
N ASN A 258 9.21 19.64 -7.56
CA ASN A 258 8.97 20.94 -6.92
C ASN A 258 9.27 22.11 -7.87
N ALA A 259 10.38 22.05 -8.61
CA ALA A 259 10.72 23.05 -9.63
C ALA A 259 9.65 23.12 -10.72
N TRP A 260 9.16 21.97 -11.19
CA TRP A 260 8.05 21.89 -12.13
C TRP A 260 6.76 22.46 -11.54
N THR A 261 6.41 22.10 -10.29
CA THR A 261 5.21 22.60 -9.59
C THR A 261 5.25 24.11 -9.41
N LEU A 262 6.39 24.67 -8.97
CA LEU A 262 6.57 26.11 -8.85
C LEU A 262 6.40 26.80 -10.20
N ARG A 263 7.01 26.24 -11.26
CA ARG A 263 6.84 26.76 -12.62
C ARG A 263 5.39 26.72 -13.06
N PHE A 264 4.70 25.60 -12.85
CA PHE A 264 3.27 25.45 -13.14
C PHE A 264 2.43 26.50 -12.40
N LEU A 265 2.67 26.70 -11.10
CA LEU A 265 1.92 27.68 -10.31
C LEU A 265 2.17 29.12 -10.78
N MET A 266 3.40 29.48 -11.14
CA MET A 266 3.73 30.78 -11.72
C MET A 266 3.02 30.99 -13.06
N THR A 267 3.04 29.98 -13.94
CA THR A 267 2.35 30.01 -15.23
C THR A 267 0.84 30.12 -15.05
N ALA A 268 0.26 29.32 -14.16
CA ALA A 268 -1.17 29.36 -13.84
C ALA A 268 -1.59 30.75 -13.31
N GLN A 269 -0.76 31.36 -12.45
CA GLN A 269 -0.99 32.72 -11.97
C GLN A 269 -0.99 33.75 -13.12
N CYS A 270 -0.02 33.66 -14.03
CA CYS A 270 0.06 34.53 -15.21
C CYS A 270 -1.19 34.39 -16.11
N LEU A 271 -1.61 33.14 -16.38
CA LEU A 271 -2.80 32.84 -17.19
C LEU A 271 -4.08 33.37 -16.56
N VAL A 272 -4.29 33.13 -15.26
CA VAL A 272 -5.46 33.62 -14.53
C VAL A 272 -5.52 35.14 -14.56
N ARG A 273 -4.39 35.82 -14.32
CA ARG A 273 -4.33 37.29 -14.38
C ARG A 273 -4.59 37.81 -15.79
N THR A 274 -4.04 37.15 -16.80
CA THR A 274 -4.28 37.49 -18.23
C THR A 274 -5.76 37.33 -18.59
N ALA A 275 -6.40 36.27 -18.11
CA ALA A 275 -7.84 36.04 -18.27
C ALA A 275 -8.70 37.08 -17.53
N GLN A 276 -8.30 37.48 -16.33
CA GLN A 276 -8.97 38.54 -15.55
C GLN A 276 -8.94 39.90 -16.25
N GLU A 277 -7.89 40.16 -17.03
CA GLU A 277 -7.77 41.36 -17.88
C GLU A 277 -8.57 41.25 -19.21
N GLY A 278 -9.31 40.15 -19.40
CA GLY A 278 -10.21 39.93 -20.53
C GLY A 278 -9.55 39.29 -21.77
N ALA A 279 -8.29 38.88 -21.70
CA ALA A 279 -7.63 38.16 -22.80
C ALA A 279 -7.85 36.64 -22.66
N PRO A 280 -8.22 35.92 -23.73
CA PRO A 280 -8.31 34.46 -23.70
C PRO A 280 -6.99 33.84 -23.27
N ALA A 281 -7.04 32.95 -22.28
CA ALA A 281 -5.90 32.25 -21.73
C ALA A 281 -6.18 30.75 -21.68
N ASP A 282 -5.22 29.92 -22.09
CA ASP A 282 -5.37 28.46 -22.10
C ASP A 282 -4.10 27.74 -21.63
N VAL A 283 -4.29 26.64 -20.90
CA VAL A 283 -3.24 25.66 -20.62
C VAL A 283 -3.47 24.51 -21.59
N GLY A 284 -2.64 24.42 -22.63
CA GLY A 284 -2.68 23.35 -23.63
C GLY A 284 -2.33 22.00 -23.01
N SER A 285 -3.24 21.43 -22.23
CA SER A 285 -3.10 20.14 -21.55
C SER A 285 -3.94 19.12 -22.31
N ARG A 286 -3.40 18.56 -23.39
CA ARG A 286 -3.97 17.32 -23.94
C ARG A 286 -3.66 16.10 -23.06
N ASN A 287 -2.67 16.19 -22.17
CA ASN A 287 -2.13 15.04 -21.42
C ASN A 287 -2.06 15.20 -19.89
N CYS A 288 -2.43 16.33 -19.28
CA CYS A 288 -2.19 16.55 -17.84
C CYS A 288 -3.41 16.30 -16.94
N PHE A 289 -4.63 16.25 -17.48
CA PHE A 289 -5.87 16.10 -16.70
C PHE A 289 -6.94 15.29 -17.46
N THR A 290 -6.63 14.06 -17.87
CA THR A 290 -7.68 13.15 -18.35
C THR A 290 -8.44 12.58 -17.16
N VAL A 291 -9.73 12.91 -17.03
CA VAL A 291 -10.63 12.18 -16.13
C VAL A 291 -10.77 10.77 -16.68
N GLU A 292 -10.60 9.76 -15.84
CA GLU A 292 -10.70 8.36 -16.25
C GLU A 292 -12.02 7.74 -15.77
N PHE A 293 -12.54 6.73 -16.47
CA PHE A 293 -13.80 6.09 -16.07
C PHE A 293 -13.75 5.50 -14.67
N ASN A 294 -12.66 4.84 -14.31
CA ASN A 294 -12.49 4.25 -12.99
C ASN A 294 -12.45 5.32 -11.89
N ALA A 295 -11.77 6.45 -12.13
CA ALA A 295 -11.77 7.57 -11.19
C ALA A 295 -13.17 8.17 -11.01
N LEU A 296 -13.92 8.29 -12.10
CA LEU A 296 -15.30 8.77 -12.06
C LEU A 296 -16.22 7.80 -11.31
N PHE A 297 -16.13 6.50 -11.61
CA PHE A 297 -16.92 5.47 -10.94
C PHE A 297 -16.62 5.43 -9.44
N GLN A 298 -15.35 5.35 -9.05
CA GLN A 298 -14.93 5.30 -7.65
C GLN A 298 -15.32 6.56 -6.87
N TYR A 299 -15.35 7.73 -7.52
CA TYR A 299 -15.81 8.95 -6.88
C TYR A 299 -17.28 8.87 -6.44
N HIS A 300 -18.11 8.12 -7.19
CA HIS A 300 -19.53 7.94 -6.89
C HIS A 300 -19.85 6.67 -6.12
N ASP A 301 -19.00 5.64 -6.15
CA ASP A 301 -19.08 4.44 -5.29
C ASP A 301 -18.57 4.78 -3.88
N ARG A 302 -19.39 5.51 -3.10
CA ARG A 302 -18.98 6.11 -1.82
C ARG A 302 -18.60 5.05 -0.80
N GLU A 303 -19.21 3.88 -0.91
CA GLU A 303 -18.97 2.75 -0.01
C GLU A 303 -17.86 1.81 -0.51
N GLU A 304 -17.27 2.09 -1.67
CA GLU A 304 -16.29 1.23 -2.37
C GLU A 304 -16.79 -0.21 -2.56
N SER A 305 -18.09 -0.36 -2.76
CA SER A 305 -18.79 -1.63 -2.88
C SER A 305 -18.43 -2.37 -4.18
N GLY A 306 -17.87 -1.67 -5.17
CA GLY A 306 -17.68 -2.14 -6.54
C GLY A 306 -18.94 -2.02 -7.39
N HIS A 307 -19.98 -1.37 -6.86
CA HIS A 307 -21.30 -1.21 -7.42
C HIS A 307 -21.78 0.21 -7.14
N LEU A 308 -22.56 0.77 -8.05
CA LEU A 308 -23.31 2.00 -7.83
C LEU A 308 -24.74 1.61 -7.57
N ASP A 309 -25.29 2.04 -6.44
CA ASP A 309 -26.74 2.04 -6.31
C ASP A 309 -27.37 3.03 -7.30
N LYS A 310 -28.70 3.11 -7.33
CA LYS A 310 -29.41 3.97 -8.28
C LYS A 310 -29.06 5.44 -8.10
N GLU A 311 -28.90 5.91 -6.88
CA GLU A 311 -28.59 7.30 -6.60
C GLU A 311 -27.15 7.63 -7.02
N GLU A 312 -26.19 6.79 -6.63
CA GLU A 312 -24.78 6.91 -7.00
C GLU A 312 -24.58 6.86 -8.52
N PHE A 313 -25.28 5.95 -9.21
CA PHE A 313 -25.24 5.84 -10.67
C PHE A 313 -25.75 7.11 -11.35
N LEU A 314 -26.86 7.67 -10.89
CA LEU A 314 -27.41 8.89 -11.48
C LEU A 314 -26.46 10.09 -11.26
N GLN A 315 -25.77 10.15 -10.13
CA GLN A 315 -24.73 11.16 -9.89
C GLN A 315 -23.50 10.96 -10.81
N ALA A 316 -23.12 9.70 -11.06
CA ALA A 316 -22.08 9.36 -12.01
C ALA A 316 -22.45 9.74 -13.44
N LEU A 317 -23.66 9.41 -13.87
CA LEU A 317 -24.20 9.76 -15.18
C LEU A 317 -24.30 11.28 -15.38
N GLN A 318 -24.74 12.02 -14.35
CA GLN A 318 -24.76 13.49 -14.40
C GLN A 318 -23.34 14.07 -14.53
N SER A 319 -22.34 13.40 -13.97
CA SER A 319 -20.94 13.80 -14.11
C SER A 319 -20.41 13.51 -15.51
N CYS A 320 -20.76 12.37 -16.11
CA CYS A 320 -20.52 12.09 -17.54
C CYS A 320 -21.11 13.20 -18.43
N HIS A 321 -22.34 13.60 -18.15
CA HIS A 321 -23.03 14.66 -18.88
C HIS A 321 -22.29 16.01 -18.79
N ARG A 322 -21.83 16.39 -17.60
CA ARG A 322 -21.00 17.60 -17.41
C ARG A 322 -19.69 17.56 -18.21
N LEU A 323 -19.09 16.38 -18.36
CA LEU A 323 -17.85 16.20 -19.14
C LEU A 323 -18.12 16.30 -20.65
N LEU A 324 -19.24 15.76 -21.13
CA LEU A 324 -19.63 15.82 -22.54
C LEU A 324 -20.06 17.21 -23.02
N LYS A 325 -20.52 18.08 -22.10
CA LYS A 325 -21.12 19.39 -22.42
C LYS A 325 -22.27 19.30 -23.45
N ALA A 326 -22.96 18.15 -23.52
CA ALA A 326 -24.04 17.88 -24.45
C ALA A 326 -25.24 17.30 -23.68
N GLU A 327 -26.47 17.70 -24.02
CA GLU A 327 -27.70 17.12 -23.45
C GLU A 327 -27.68 15.58 -23.53
N LEU A 328 -28.14 14.92 -22.47
CA LEU A 328 -28.16 13.46 -22.45
C LEU A 328 -29.05 12.96 -23.58
N PRO A 329 -28.56 12.06 -24.45
CA PRO A 329 -29.38 11.45 -25.48
C PRO A 329 -30.45 10.49 -24.89
N MET A 330 -30.44 10.28 -23.57
CA MET A 330 -31.17 9.22 -22.88
C MET A 330 -31.70 9.69 -21.52
N GLU A 331 -32.94 9.31 -21.21
CA GLU A 331 -33.57 9.58 -19.91
C GLU A 331 -32.91 8.78 -18.77
N SER A 332 -32.96 9.32 -17.55
CA SER A 332 -32.26 8.74 -16.39
C SER A 332 -32.68 7.30 -16.06
N GLU A 333 -33.97 6.97 -16.21
CA GLU A 333 -34.48 5.62 -15.97
C GLU A 333 -34.10 4.63 -17.07
N GLU A 334 -34.06 5.11 -18.32
CA GLU A 334 -33.64 4.29 -19.45
C GLU A 334 -32.16 3.92 -19.31
N ALA A 335 -31.31 4.87 -18.91
CA ALA A 335 -29.90 4.63 -18.64
C ALA A 335 -29.68 3.62 -17.51
N TRP A 336 -30.44 3.71 -16.41
CA TRP A 336 -30.38 2.73 -15.31
C TRP A 336 -30.81 1.34 -15.76
N SER A 337 -31.89 1.25 -16.54
CA SER A 337 -32.38 0.00 -17.12
C SER A 337 -31.34 -0.63 -18.06
N GLN A 338 -30.78 0.16 -18.97
CA GLN A 338 -29.81 -0.28 -19.98
C GLN A 338 -28.48 -0.72 -19.36
N ALA A 339 -28.04 -0.06 -18.30
CA ALA A 339 -26.90 -0.51 -17.51
C ALA A 339 -27.16 -1.80 -16.72
N GLY A 340 -28.38 -2.35 -16.74
CA GLY A 340 -28.76 -3.58 -16.04
C GLY A 340 -29.20 -3.36 -14.59
N GLY A 341 -29.40 -2.11 -14.17
CA GLY A 341 -29.74 -1.75 -12.80
C GLY A 341 -31.11 -2.27 -12.33
N HIS A 342 -32.11 -2.40 -13.21
CA HIS A 342 -33.40 -3.00 -12.83
C HIS A 342 -33.32 -4.51 -12.52
N HIS A 343 -32.42 -5.21 -13.19
CA HIS A 343 -32.28 -6.66 -13.05
C HIS A 343 -31.43 -7.02 -11.82
N THR A 344 -30.39 -6.25 -11.57
CA THR A 344 -29.40 -6.54 -10.52
C THR A 344 -29.58 -5.72 -9.26
N GLY A 345 -30.32 -4.60 -9.33
CA GLY A 345 -30.49 -3.63 -8.26
C GLY A 345 -29.30 -2.67 -8.10
N PHE A 346 -28.25 -2.80 -8.92
CA PHE A 346 -27.05 -1.97 -8.88
C PHE A 346 -26.39 -1.88 -10.28
N VAL A 347 -25.39 -1.03 -10.45
CA VAL A 347 -24.57 -0.97 -11.67
C VAL A 347 -23.10 -1.14 -11.30
N ASN A 348 -22.45 -2.20 -11.78
CA ASN A 348 -21.02 -2.41 -11.57
C ASN A 348 -20.18 -1.56 -12.56
N PHE A 349 -18.86 -1.49 -12.33
CA PHE A 349 -17.95 -0.70 -13.16
C PHE A 349 -18.02 -1.02 -14.66
N SER A 350 -18.14 -2.31 -15.01
CA SER A 350 -18.18 -2.75 -16.41
C SER A 350 -19.45 -2.28 -17.11
N GLN A 351 -20.58 -2.38 -16.42
CA GLN A 351 -21.88 -1.91 -16.92
C GLN A 351 -21.87 -0.38 -17.09
N PHE A 352 -21.33 0.35 -16.10
CA PHE A 352 -21.20 1.80 -16.18
C PHE A 352 -20.26 2.25 -17.31
N ALA A 353 -19.07 1.66 -17.43
CA ALA A 353 -18.11 2.01 -18.47
C ALA A 353 -18.67 1.75 -19.88
N HIS A 354 -19.36 0.62 -20.07
CA HIS A 354 -20.01 0.31 -21.33
C HIS A 354 -21.10 1.33 -21.69
N LEU A 355 -22.00 1.65 -20.75
CA LEU A 355 -23.01 2.68 -20.97
C LEU A 355 -22.37 4.05 -21.27
N ALA A 356 -21.30 4.39 -20.55
CA ALA A 356 -20.63 5.66 -20.71
C ALA A 356 -19.99 5.79 -22.12
N GLU A 357 -19.43 4.71 -22.66
CA GLU A 357 -18.99 4.65 -24.06
C GLU A 357 -20.17 4.81 -25.04
N GLU A 358 -21.31 4.16 -24.78
CA GLU A 358 -22.52 4.26 -25.64
C GLU A 358 -23.08 5.68 -25.71
N ILE A 359 -23.02 6.46 -24.61
CA ILE A 359 -23.42 7.88 -24.61
C ILE A 359 -22.36 8.82 -25.23
N GLY A 360 -21.30 8.25 -25.83
CA GLY A 360 -20.27 8.99 -26.56
C GLY A 360 -19.14 9.56 -25.68
N LEU A 361 -19.08 9.17 -24.41
CA LEU A 361 -17.98 9.55 -23.54
C LEU A 361 -16.80 8.62 -23.80
N ALA A 362 -15.76 9.13 -24.45
CA ALA A 362 -14.52 8.39 -24.69
C ALA A 362 -13.48 8.77 -23.62
N LEU A 363 -13.58 8.18 -22.42
CA LEU A 363 -12.55 8.33 -21.40
C LEU A 363 -11.63 7.11 -21.39
N PRO A 364 -10.32 7.28 -21.08
CA PRO A 364 -9.50 6.15 -20.71
C PRO A 364 -10.15 5.42 -19.53
N VAL A 365 -10.12 4.08 -19.54
CA VAL A 365 -10.77 3.26 -18.51
C VAL A 365 -10.19 3.54 -17.11
N GLY A 366 -8.97 4.08 -17.03
CA GLY A 366 -8.31 4.40 -15.77
C GLY A 366 -7.87 3.19 -14.97
N LEU A 367 -7.52 2.15 -15.71
CA LEU A 367 -6.86 0.97 -15.19
C LEU A 367 -5.36 1.28 -15.20
N GLU A 368 -4.94 2.24 -14.36
CA GLU A 368 -3.54 2.64 -14.32
C GLU A 368 -2.64 1.47 -13.91
N ILE A 369 -1.58 1.35 -14.70
CA ILE A 369 -0.46 0.42 -14.61
C ILE A 369 0.30 0.70 -13.30
N ALA A 370 0.36 -0.30 -12.41
CA ALA A 370 1.32 -0.40 -11.31
C ALA A 370 1.73 0.92 -10.61
N GLY A 371 0.85 1.48 -9.78
CA GLY A 371 1.24 2.64 -8.95
C GLY A 371 0.10 3.39 -8.28
N ALA A 372 -1.12 3.30 -8.83
CA ALA A 372 -2.29 3.97 -8.28
C ALA A 372 -2.54 3.56 -6.83
N THR A 373 -2.25 4.47 -5.92
CA THR A 373 -2.38 4.28 -4.50
C THR A 373 -3.83 4.47 -4.06
N ARG A 374 -4.46 3.45 -3.48
CA ARG A 374 -5.79 3.59 -2.85
C ARG A 374 -5.76 3.42 -1.33
N PRO A 375 -6.80 3.88 -0.63
CA PRO A 375 -6.97 3.61 0.77
C PRO A 375 -6.95 2.11 1.08
N CYS A 376 -6.50 1.77 2.28
CA CYS A 376 -6.49 0.38 2.72
C CYS A 376 -7.92 -0.14 2.91
N ARG A 377 -8.31 -1.21 2.20
CA ARG A 377 -9.64 -1.84 2.32
C ARG A 377 -9.91 -2.60 3.63
N PHE A 378 -9.00 -2.54 4.59
CA PHE A 378 -9.14 -3.33 5.81
C PHE A 378 -10.20 -2.70 6.71
N ARG A 379 -11.31 -3.41 6.91
CA ARG A 379 -12.38 -3.02 7.83
C ARG A 379 -12.46 -4.01 8.99
N VAL A 380 -12.48 -3.49 10.21
CA VAL A 380 -12.71 -4.27 11.42
C VAL A 380 -13.85 -3.63 12.18
N ARG A 381 -14.87 -4.41 12.53
CA ARG A 381 -15.84 -3.98 13.52
C ARG A 381 -15.26 -4.22 14.90
N LEU A 382 -14.81 -3.15 15.54
CA LEU A 382 -14.36 -3.20 16.93
C LEU A 382 -15.59 -2.95 17.80
N LYS A 383 -15.82 -3.83 18.78
CA LYS A 383 -16.78 -3.52 19.85
C LYS A 383 -16.01 -2.90 21.00
N ASN A 384 -16.40 -1.68 21.38
CA ASN A 384 -16.03 -1.13 22.67
C ASN A 384 -16.76 -1.94 23.76
N ASN A 385 -16.05 -2.29 24.83
CA ASN A 385 -16.44 -3.24 25.87
C ASN A 385 -17.66 -2.83 26.75
N GLY A 386 -18.61 -2.05 26.26
CA GLY A 386 -19.76 -1.65 27.08
C GLY A 386 -20.90 -0.91 26.38
N ASP A 387 -20.69 -0.31 25.21
CA ASP A 387 -21.73 0.43 24.49
C ASP A 387 -22.07 -0.23 23.16
N PHE A 388 -23.37 -0.33 22.88
CA PHE A 388 -23.94 -0.98 21.69
C PHE A 388 -23.64 -0.25 20.37
N ALA A 389 -22.81 0.79 20.37
CA ALA A 389 -22.37 1.44 19.14
C ALA A 389 -21.28 0.57 18.46
N GLU A 390 -21.66 -0.13 17.39
CA GLU A 390 -20.71 -0.79 16.49
C GLU A 390 -19.93 0.29 15.72
N GLU A 391 -18.72 0.63 16.14
CA GLU A 391 -17.82 1.44 15.32
C GLU A 391 -17.10 0.53 14.31
N GLU A 392 -17.39 0.76 13.03
CA GLU A 392 -16.67 0.15 11.91
C GLU A 392 -15.36 0.91 11.73
N TYR A 393 -14.25 0.29 12.14
CA TYR A 393 -12.91 0.82 11.91
C TYR A 393 -12.46 0.43 10.50
N THR A 394 -12.43 1.40 9.60
CA THR A 394 -11.77 1.28 8.30
C THR A 394 -10.35 1.83 8.42
N CYS A 395 -9.37 1.07 7.94
CA CYS A 395 -7.99 1.51 7.93
C CYS A 395 -7.85 2.79 7.07
N SER A 396 -7.46 3.89 7.71
CA SER A 396 -7.42 5.23 7.09
C SER A 396 -6.18 5.50 6.24
N CYS A 397 -5.39 4.47 5.93
CA CYS A 397 -4.15 4.65 5.17
C CYS A 397 -4.51 4.99 3.73
N PRO A 398 -4.19 6.18 3.22
CA PRO A 398 -4.65 6.65 1.90
C PRO A 398 -3.97 5.92 0.73
N CYS A 399 -2.85 5.26 1.02
CA CYS A 399 -2.02 4.57 0.06
C CYS A 399 -1.27 3.43 0.73
N PHE A 400 -0.75 2.48 -0.07
CA PHE A 400 0.25 1.55 0.42
C PHE A 400 1.56 2.31 0.65
N GLN A 401 2.05 2.32 1.88
CA GLN A 401 3.41 2.78 2.18
C GLN A 401 4.16 1.61 2.79
N ALA A 402 5.06 1.02 1.99
CA ALA A 402 5.88 -0.11 2.41
C ALA A 402 6.59 0.21 3.74
N ASP A 403 6.30 -0.57 4.77
CA ASP A 403 7.02 -0.50 6.03
C ASP A 403 8.27 -1.38 5.92
N ALA A 404 9.42 -0.73 5.81
CA ALA A 404 10.72 -1.40 5.76
C ALA A 404 10.98 -2.28 7.01
N ARG A 405 10.33 -1.99 8.15
CA ARG A 405 10.46 -2.77 9.39
C ARG A 405 9.55 -3.99 9.41
N ALA A 406 8.43 -3.95 8.69
CA ALA A 406 7.42 -5.02 8.68
C ALA A 406 7.55 -5.88 7.41
N GLY A 407 8.35 -6.96 7.51
CA GLY A 407 8.38 -8.00 6.49
C GLY A 407 9.03 -7.60 5.17
N GLY A 408 10.07 -6.76 5.20
CA GLY A 408 10.88 -6.43 4.02
C GLY A 408 10.17 -5.55 2.99
N GLY A 409 9.29 -4.66 3.43
CA GLY A 409 8.51 -3.77 2.54
C GLY A 409 7.28 -4.41 1.91
N VAL A 410 6.89 -5.61 2.34
CA VAL A 410 5.71 -6.34 1.82
C VAL A 410 4.41 -5.89 2.51
N LEU A 411 4.51 -5.33 3.72
CA LEU A 411 3.37 -4.79 4.46
C LEU A 411 3.41 -3.27 4.44
N CYS A 412 2.22 -2.67 4.43
CA CYS A 412 2.03 -1.24 4.61
C CYS A 412 2.34 -0.87 6.07
N HIS A 413 2.55 0.42 6.35
CA HIS A 413 2.66 0.94 7.71
C HIS A 413 1.43 0.66 8.59
N CYS A 414 0.26 0.35 8.01
CA CYS A 414 -0.89 -0.17 8.75
C CYS A 414 -0.84 -1.65 9.09
N GLY A 415 0.19 -2.36 8.65
CA GLY A 415 0.32 -3.81 8.79
C GLY A 415 -0.44 -4.62 7.74
N HIS A 416 -1.12 -3.98 6.77
CA HIS A 416 -1.86 -4.67 5.72
C HIS A 416 -1.02 -4.87 4.45
N LYS A 417 -1.28 -5.96 3.73
CA LYS A 417 -0.55 -6.31 2.49
C LYS A 417 -0.86 -5.32 1.37
N LEU A 418 0.07 -5.16 0.41
CA LEU A 418 -0.13 -4.34 -0.79
C LEU A 418 -1.43 -4.69 -1.53
N SER A 419 -1.83 -5.95 -1.56
CA SER A 419 -3.11 -6.38 -2.15
C SER A 419 -4.35 -5.73 -1.50
N MET A 420 -4.30 -5.40 -0.21
CA MET A 420 -5.39 -4.66 0.46
C MET A 420 -5.48 -3.20 -0.02
N HIS A 421 -4.45 -2.72 -0.72
CA HIS A 421 -4.36 -1.41 -1.34
C HIS A 421 -4.38 -1.47 -2.88
N ARG A 422 -4.76 -2.59 -3.50
CA ARG A 422 -4.85 -2.74 -4.98
C ARG A 422 -6.28 -2.87 -5.49
N SER A 423 -6.71 -2.02 -6.42
CA SER A 423 -7.98 -2.20 -7.17
C SER A 423 -8.05 -3.59 -7.80
N ASP A 424 -9.21 -4.25 -7.72
CA ASP A 424 -9.46 -5.58 -8.30
C ASP A 424 -9.29 -5.60 -9.83
N PHE A 425 -9.21 -4.42 -10.47
CA PHE A 425 -9.13 -4.23 -11.91
C PHE A 425 -7.76 -3.76 -12.45
N ALA A 426 -6.78 -3.43 -11.60
CA ALA A 426 -5.63 -2.59 -11.98
C ALA A 426 -4.43 -3.28 -12.68
N GLU A 427 -4.55 -4.49 -13.25
CA GLU A 427 -3.37 -5.15 -13.87
C GLU A 427 -3.53 -5.62 -15.34
N ASP A 428 -4.63 -5.35 -16.03
CA ASP A 428 -4.68 -5.54 -17.50
C ASP A 428 -5.62 -4.52 -18.16
N THR A 429 -5.27 -4.05 -19.36
CA THR A 429 -6.17 -3.19 -20.16
C THR A 429 -7.40 -3.97 -20.58
N TYR A 430 -8.59 -3.35 -20.64
CA TYR A 430 -9.82 -4.04 -21.05
C TYR A 430 -9.68 -4.80 -22.38
N ALA A 431 -8.80 -4.35 -23.29
CA ALA A 431 -8.47 -5.05 -24.54
C ALA A 431 -7.60 -6.33 -24.33
N ASN A 432 -6.64 -6.32 -23.40
CA ASN A 432 -5.91 -7.52 -23.00
C ASN A 432 -6.78 -8.46 -22.17
N ILE A 433 -7.58 -7.90 -21.26
CA ILE A 433 -8.62 -8.61 -20.51
C ILE A 433 -9.56 -9.29 -21.49
N ASP A 434 -10.18 -8.58 -22.43
CA ASP A 434 -11.16 -9.16 -23.36
C ASP A 434 -10.53 -10.21 -24.29
N SER A 435 -9.31 -9.98 -24.81
CA SER A 435 -8.62 -11.01 -25.60
C SER A 435 -8.22 -12.25 -24.78
N ARG A 436 -7.88 -12.09 -23.49
CA ARG A 436 -7.55 -13.17 -22.54
C ARG A 436 -8.76 -13.72 -21.78
N LEU A 437 -9.91 -13.08 -21.82
CA LEU A 437 -11.19 -13.57 -21.29
C LEU A 437 -12.03 -14.21 -22.40
N ARG A 438 -11.73 -13.90 -23.67
CA ARG A 438 -12.05 -14.74 -24.83
C ARG A 438 -11.15 -15.98 -24.92
N THR A 439 -10.17 -16.13 -24.02
CA THR A 439 -9.60 -17.46 -23.76
C THR A 439 -10.76 -18.37 -23.41
N PRO A 440 -10.90 -19.55 -24.05
CA PRO A 440 -12.10 -20.34 -23.94
C PRO A 440 -12.47 -20.53 -22.47
N SER A 441 -13.75 -20.35 -22.15
CA SER A 441 -14.43 -20.95 -20.98
C SER A 441 -13.73 -22.26 -20.58
N PRO A 442 -13.54 -22.54 -19.27
CA PRO A 442 -12.83 -23.73 -18.79
C PRO A 442 -13.12 -24.93 -19.68
N GLN A 443 -12.13 -25.35 -20.48
CA GLN A 443 -12.20 -26.32 -21.60
C GLN A 443 -13.54 -26.34 -22.38
N ARG A 444 -13.51 -25.98 -23.68
CA ARG A 444 -14.68 -26.12 -24.59
C ARG A 444 -15.45 -27.43 -24.32
N GLY A 445 -16.68 -27.31 -23.80
CA GLY A 445 -17.56 -28.44 -23.48
C GLY A 445 -17.93 -28.61 -22.01
N VAL A 446 -17.26 -27.93 -21.06
CA VAL A 446 -17.62 -28.04 -19.64
C VAL A 446 -18.81 -27.14 -19.28
N TRP A 447 -18.88 -25.92 -19.79
CA TRP A 447 -20.04 -25.05 -19.56
C TRP A 447 -21.14 -25.32 -20.58
N LEU A 448 -22.39 -25.27 -20.14
CA LEU A 448 -23.55 -25.42 -21.01
C LEU A 448 -23.82 -24.06 -21.67
N PRO A 449 -23.79 -23.96 -23.01
CA PRO A 449 -24.01 -22.68 -23.68
C PRO A 449 -25.40 -22.10 -23.34
N GLY A 450 -25.43 -20.85 -22.90
CA GLY A 450 -26.67 -20.13 -22.58
C GLY A 450 -27.21 -20.34 -21.16
N GLU A 451 -26.59 -21.22 -20.36
CA GLU A 451 -26.97 -21.44 -18.96
C GLU A 451 -26.14 -20.53 -18.03
N GLU A 452 -26.79 -19.99 -16.99
CA GLU A 452 -26.15 -19.17 -15.95
C GLU A 452 -26.62 -19.58 -14.55
N GLY A 453 -25.74 -19.45 -13.55
CA GLY A 453 -26.03 -19.80 -12.16
C GLY A 453 -25.78 -21.28 -11.84
N LEU A 454 -26.62 -21.89 -11.00
CA LEU A 454 -26.43 -23.27 -10.55
C LEU A 454 -26.99 -24.28 -11.57
N VAL A 455 -26.09 -24.87 -12.35
CA VAL A 455 -26.42 -25.86 -13.39
C VAL A 455 -26.19 -27.28 -12.88
N PRO A 456 -27.17 -28.19 -12.96
CA PRO A 456 -27.01 -29.56 -12.45
C PRO A 456 -25.90 -30.33 -13.19
N VAL A 457 -25.11 -31.09 -12.44
CA VAL A 457 -24.05 -31.95 -12.97
C VAL A 457 -24.66 -33.30 -13.34
N MET A 458 -24.95 -33.49 -14.64
CA MET A 458 -25.54 -34.72 -15.16
C MET A 458 -24.51 -35.76 -15.62
N ASP A 459 -23.23 -35.38 -15.72
CA ASP A 459 -22.16 -36.27 -16.15
C ASP A 459 -21.79 -37.26 -15.03
N PRO A 460 -22.02 -38.58 -15.20
CA PRO A 460 -21.75 -39.57 -14.16
C PRO A 460 -20.25 -39.69 -13.83
N VAL A 461 -19.35 -39.37 -14.75
CA VAL A 461 -17.91 -39.40 -14.51
C VAL A 461 -17.51 -38.25 -13.58
N VAL A 462 -18.03 -37.05 -13.84
CA VAL A 462 -17.80 -35.89 -12.95
C VAL A 462 -18.45 -36.13 -11.58
N PHE A 463 -19.65 -36.71 -11.55
CA PHE A 463 -20.33 -37.05 -10.30
C PHE A 463 -19.52 -38.06 -9.47
N GLN A 464 -18.97 -39.11 -10.09
CA GLN A 464 -18.10 -40.06 -9.41
C GLN A 464 -16.82 -39.39 -8.89
N LYS A 465 -16.17 -38.54 -9.69
CA LYS A 465 -14.98 -37.78 -9.25
C LYS A 465 -15.28 -36.90 -8.02
N LEU A 466 -16.47 -36.31 -7.95
CA LEU A 466 -16.91 -35.54 -6.79
C LEU A 466 -17.12 -36.44 -5.57
N GLN A 467 -17.74 -37.61 -5.74
CA GLN A 467 -17.87 -38.60 -4.67
C GLN A 467 -16.51 -39.09 -4.16
N ASP A 468 -15.57 -39.37 -5.06
CA ASP A 468 -14.20 -39.77 -4.70
C ASP A 468 -13.50 -38.65 -3.92
N LEU A 469 -13.66 -37.39 -4.34
CA LEU A 469 -13.14 -36.23 -3.60
C LEU A 469 -13.73 -36.13 -2.17
N LEU A 470 -15.00 -36.46 -1.96
CA LEU A 470 -15.58 -36.53 -0.61
C LEU A 470 -14.96 -37.67 0.22
N ASN A 471 -14.76 -38.84 -0.39
CA ASN A 471 -14.17 -40.01 0.27
C ASN A 471 -12.71 -39.75 0.66
N ASP A 472 -11.91 -39.20 -0.27
CA ASP A 472 -10.48 -38.97 -0.07
C ASP A 472 -10.20 -37.84 0.93
N SER A 473 -11.09 -36.83 0.97
CA SER A 473 -10.95 -35.70 1.89
C SER A 473 -11.62 -35.93 3.25
N HIS A 474 -12.26 -37.09 3.46
CA HIS A 474 -12.82 -37.51 4.74
C HIS A 474 -11.72 -37.85 5.76
N LYS A 475 -11.97 -37.54 7.04
CA LYS A 475 -11.08 -37.92 8.15
C LYS A 475 -11.37 -39.36 8.60
N SER A 476 -10.56 -40.31 8.15
CA SER A 476 -10.73 -41.74 8.43
C SER A 476 -10.47 -42.18 9.89
N HIS A 477 -9.84 -41.34 10.70
CA HIS A 477 -9.43 -41.66 12.07
C HIS A 477 -9.61 -40.45 12.98
N ASP A 478 -9.75 -40.67 14.30
CA ASP A 478 -10.07 -39.63 15.28
C ASP A 478 -11.29 -38.82 14.83
N ASN A 479 -12.44 -39.50 14.78
CA ASN A 479 -13.71 -39.05 14.19
C ASN A 479 -14.39 -37.93 15.01
N TRP A 480 -13.63 -36.90 15.37
CA TRP A 480 -14.04 -35.75 16.15
C TRP A 480 -13.20 -34.53 15.76
N THR A 481 -13.81 -33.36 15.91
CA THR A 481 -13.13 -32.08 15.81
C THR A 481 -13.59 -31.17 16.92
N ARG A 482 -12.74 -30.20 17.28
CA ARG A 482 -13.03 -29.26 18.36
C ARG A 482 -14.35 -28.52 18.18
N ASP A 483 -14.71 -28.18 16.95
CA ASP A 483 -15.83 -27.28 16.70
C ASP A 483 -17.18 -28.03 16.65
N ARG A 484 -17.20 -29.37 16.58
CA ARG A 484 -18.40 -30.19 16.90
C ARG A 484 -18.76 -30.18 18.38
N GLY A 485 -17.82 -29.81 19.25
CA GLY A 485 -18.02 -29.70 20.68
C GLY A 485 -18.28 -31.04 21.37
N CYS A 486 -19.11 -30.99 22.42
CA CYS A 486 -19.42 -32.09 23.32
C CYS A 486 -20.74 -32.77 22.92
N ARG A 487 -20.79 -34.10 22.89
CA ARG A 487 -22.04 -34.86 22.62
C ARG A 487 -23.13 -34.58 23.65
N ILE A 488 -22.75 -34.21 24.87
CA ILE A 488 -23.69 -33.97 25.98
C ILE A 488 -24.16 -32.51 26.00
N HIS A 489 -23.26 -31.56 25.77
CA HIS A 489 -23.53 -30.12 25.97
C HIS A 489 -23.53 -29.30 24.67
N GLY A 490 -23.33 -29.94 23.52
CA GLY A 490 -23.19 -29.27 22.22
C GLY A 490 -21.90 -28.47 22.09
N VAL A 491 -21.93 -27.48 21.19
CA VAL A 491 -20.80 -26.59 20.89
C VAL A 491 -20.71 -25.50 21.95
N ASN A 492 -19.53 -25.32 22.56
CA ASN A 492 -19.25 -24.32 23.60
C ASN A 492 -20.10 -24.43 24.89
N GLY A 493 -20.81 -25.54 25.12
CA GLY A 493 -21.65 -25.74 26.31
C GLY A 493 -20.95 -26.31 27.54
N CYS A 494 -19.65 -26.61 27.48
CA CYS A 494 -18.89 -27.16 28.60
C CYS A 494 -17.39 -26.86 28.52
N SER A 495 -16.63 -27.24 29.56
CA SER A 495 -15.17 -27.15 29.58
C SER A 495 -14.51 -28.02 28.50
N TRP A 496 -13.28 -27.66 28.11
CA TRP A 496 -12.50 -28.42 27.14
C TRP A 496 -12.27 -29.88 27.57
N ALA A 497 -12.02 -30.11 28.86
CA ALA A 497 -11.87 -31.47 29.40
C ALA A 497 -13.15 -32.31 29.22
N CYS A 498 -14.33 -31.70 29.40
CA CYS A 498 -15.61 -32.38 29.18
C CYS A 498 -15.84 -32.68 27.69
N ALA A 499 -15.57 -31.72 26.80
CA ALA A 499 -15.69 -31.91 25.35
C ALA A 499 -14.71 -32.98 24.82
N ALA A 500 -13.47 -32.98 25.31
CA ALA A 500 -12.45 -33.97 24.94
C ALA A 500 -12.79 -35.39 25.40
N LYS A 501 -13.48 -35.54 26.55
CA LYS A 501 -13.98 -36.82 27.07
C LYS A 501 -15.26 -37.29 26.37
N ASN A 502 -16.14 -36.35 26.00
CA ASN A 502 -17.46 -36.62 25.43
C ASN A 502 -17.54 -36.08 24.00
N ARG A 503 -16.61 -36.53 23.15
CA ARG A 503 -16.46 -36.08 21.76
C ARG A 503 -17.75 -36.29 20.95
N SER A 504 -18.29 -35.22 20.35
CA SER A 504 -19.41 -35.31 19.38
C SER A 504 -18.90 -35.77 18.00
N PRO A 505 -19.19 -37.01 17.57
CA PRO A 505 -18.53 -37.57 16.40
C PRO A 505 -18.86 -36.80 15.11
N VAL A 506 -17.90 -36.72 14.19
CA VAL A 506 -18.17 -36.31 12.80
C VAL A 506 -18.76 -37.49 12.01
N PRO A 507 -19.36 -37.26 10.82
CA PRO A 507 -19.90 -38.36 10.01
C PRO A 507 -18.81 -39.40 9.66
N THR A 508 -19.18 -40.68 9.62
CA THR A 508 -18.28 -41.79 9.27
C THR A 508 -18.00 -41.88 7.77
N GLY A 509 -18.72 -41.12 6.96
CA GLY A 509 -18.58 -41.02 5.51
C GLY A 509 -19.59 -40.02 4.94
N PHE A 510 -19.50 -39.78 3.64
CA PHE A 510 -20.38 -38.86 2.92
C PHE A 510 -20.87 -39.52 1.63
N THR A 511 -22.16 -39.39 1.35
CA THR A 511 -22.76 -39.83 0.09
C THR A 511 -23.23 -38.60 -0.68
N LEU A 512 -22.72 -38.41 -1.89
CA LEU A 512 -23.15 -37.35 -2.79
C LEU A 512 -24.53 -37.70 -3.37
N HIS A 513 -25.50 -36.81 -3.16
CA HIS A 513 -26.85 -36.99 -3.67
C HIS A 513 -27.09 -36.18 -4.95
N THR A 514 -26.79 -34.88 -4.90
CA THR A 514 -26.86 -33.96 -6.05
C THR A 514 -25.61 -33.10 -6.11
N ALA A 515 -25.31 -32.60 -7.32
CA ALA A 515 -24.21 -31.68 -7.55
C ALA A 515 -24.62 -30.62 -8.58
N TYR A 516 -24.21 -29.38 -8.33
CA TYR A 516 -24.44 -28.24 -9.22
C TYR A 516 -23.11 -27.55 -9.51
N ARG A 517 -22.92 -27.13 -10.76
CA ARG A 517 -21.83 -26.28 -11.20
C ARG A 517 -22.32 -24.84 -11.23
N ASN A 518 -21.64 -23.95 -10.52
CA ASN A 518 -21.89 -22.51 -10.66
C ASN A 518 -21.28 -21.99 -11.97
N GLN A 519 -22.13 -21.66 -12.94
CA GLN A 519 -21.77 -21.04 -14.21
C GLN A 519 -22.09 -19.54 -14.13
N SER A 520 -21.23 -18.77 -13.46
CA SER A 520 -21.33 -17.31 -13.44
C SER A 520 -20.18 -16.72 -14.26
N PRO A 521 -20.43 -16.24 -15.49
CA PRO A 521 -19.41 -15.60 -16.31
C PRO A 521 -18.79 -14.40 -15.62
N GLU A 522 -19.56 -13.61 -14.87
CA GLU A 522 -19.06 -12.44 -14.14
C GLU A 522 -18.08 -12.83 -13.03
N LEU A 523 -18.47 -13.77 -12.15
CA LEU A 523 -17.60 -14.23 -11.06
C LEU A 523 -16.34 -14.90 -11.60
N TRP A 524 -16.46 -15.68 -12.68
CA TRP A 524 -15.32 -16.31 -13.33
C TRP A 524 -14.34 -15.29 -13.91
N ARG A 525 -14.84 -14.23 -14.55
CA ARG A 525 -14.00 -13.13 -15.06
C ARG A 525 -13.24 -12.44 -13.93
N ARG A 526 -13.93 -12.07 -12.84
CA ARG A 526 -13.30 -11.49 -11.65
C ARG A 526 -12.24 -12.41 -11.06
N TYR A 527 -12.56 -13.70 -10.95
CA TYR A 527 -11.63 -14.72 -10.48
C TYR A 527 -10.35 -14.79 -11.34
N CYS A 528 -10.49 -14.84 -12.66
CA CYS A 528 -9.36 -14.90 -13.58
C CYS A 528 -8.47 -13.66 -13.48
N LEU A 529 -9.07 -12.48 -13.37
CA LEU A 529 -8.34 -11.22 -13.19
C LEU A 529 -7.53 -11.20 -11.90
N LEU A 530 -8.16 -11.53 -10.77
CA LEU A 530 -7.48 -11.60 -9.48
C LEU A 530 -6.40 -12.68 -9.45
N LYS A 531 -6.66 -13.84 -10.07
CA LYS A 531 -5.66 -14.91 -10.20
C LYS A 531 -4.42 -14.42 -10.94
N GLN A 532 -4.60 -13.76 -12.08
CA GLN A 532 -3.49 -13.24 -12.87
C GLN A 532 -2.68 -12.20 -12.08
N ALA A 533 -3.36 -11.31 -11.36
CA ALA A 533 -2.68 -10.30 -10.56
C ALA A 533 -1.84 -10.93 -9.43
N ILE A 534 -2.40 -11.91 -8.72
CA ILE A 534 -1.68 -12.65 -7.68
C ILE A 534 -0.51 -13.45 -8.27
N ARG A 535 -0.67 -14.03 -9.46
CA ARG A 535 0.40 -14.73 -10.16
C ARG A 535 1.57 -13.79 -10.48
N LEU A 536 1.30 -12.60 -10.99
CA LEU A 536 2.34 -11.58 -11.24
C LEU A 536 3.02 -11.15 -9.92
N GLU A 537 2.26 -10.96 -8.84
CA GLU A 537 2.82 -10.70 -7.51
C GLU A 537 3.73 -11.83 -7.02
N CYS A 538 3.32 -13.09 -7.23
CA CYS A 538 4.11 -14.26 -6.89
C CYS A 538 5.42 -14.30 -7.71
N ALA A 539 5.38 -13.94 -8.99
CA ALA A 539 6.54 -13.94 -9.88
C ALA A 539 7.56 -12.80 -9.61
N ARG A 540 7.10 -11.61 -9.16
CA ARG A 540 8.00 -10.44 -8.95
C ARG A 540 9.06 -10.66 -7.86
N ASN A 541 8.72 -11.40 -6.83
CA ASN A 541 9.62 -11.66 -5.70
C ASN A 541 10.38 -12.96 -5.98
N GLN A 542 11.69 -12.87 -6.28
CA GLN A 542 12.55 -14.00 -6.64
C GLN A 542 12.69 -15.09 -5.55
N GLY A 543 12.09 -14.91 -4.37
CA GLY A 543 12.02 -15.94 -3.35
C GLY A 543 10.96 -16.99 -3.65
N GLU A 544 11.37 -18.25 -3.64
CA GLU A 544 10.50 -19.43 -3.62
C GLU A 544 9.49 -19.27 -2.47
N PHE A 545 8.19 -19.31 -2.80
CA PHE A 545 7.13 -19.26 -1.79
C PHE A 545 6.62 -20.66 -1.52
N MET A 546 6.22 -20.92 -0.27
CA MET A 546 5.74 -22.24 0.15
C MET A 546 4.55 -22.68 -0.70
N GLN A 547 4.66 -23.88 -1.29
CA GLN A 547 3.57 -24.54 -2.01
C GLN A 547 3.04 -25.69 -1.16
N PRO A 548 2.07 -25.46 -0.28
CA PRO A 548 1.51 -26.54 0.54
C PRO A 548 0.81 -27.55 -0.37
N LYS A 549 1.10 -28.83 -0.16
CA LYS A 549 0.39 -29.93 -0.81
C LYS A 549 -0.96 -30.11 -0.10
N LEU A 550 -2.06 -29.89 -0.82
CA LEU A 550 -3.41 -30.15 -0.33
C LEU A 550 -3.89 -31.55 -0.75
N LEU A 551 -4.72 -32.15 0.10
CA LEU A 551 -5.43 -33.41 -0.09
C LEU A 551 -6.57 -33.27 -1.10
N SER A 552 -7.18 -32.09 -1.20
CA SER A 552 -8.29 -31.79 -2.11
C SER A 552 -7.82 -31.49 -3.54
N ALA A 553 -6.93 -32.32 -4.08
CA ALA A 553 -6.32 -32.14 -5.41
C ALA A 553 -7.07 -32.84 -6.56
N ALA A 554 -8.35 -33.19 -6.38
CA ALA A 554 -9.11 -33.92 -7.41
C ALA A 554 -9.17 -33.15 -8.73
N ASP A 555 -8.95 -33.86 -9.83
CA ASP A 555 -9.00 -33.34 -11.19
C ASP A 555 -10.45 -33.32 -11.71
N LEU A 556 -11.15 -32.19 -11.51
CA LEU A 556 -12.56 -32.02 -11.89
C LEU A 556 -12.77 -31.39 -13.26
N ASP A 557 -11.94 -30.40 -13.61
CA ASP A 557 -12.14 -29.54 -14.79
C ASP A 557 -10.79 -29.10 -15.39
N SER A 558 -10.34 -27.86 -15.19
CA SER A 558 -9.02 -27.42 -15.66
C SER A 558 -7.92 -27.61 -14.60
N ASP A 559 -6.67 -27.65 -15.04
CA ASP A 559 -5.51 -27.66 -14.16
C ASP A 559 -5.53 -26.45 -13.21
N LEU A 560 -4.97 -26.66 -12.01
CA LEU A 560 -4.79 -25.59 -11.03
C LEU A 560 -3.44 -24.90 -11.28
N ASP A 561 -3.41 -23.57 -11.26
CA ASP A 561 -2.21 -22.77 -11.44
C ASP A 561 -1.30 -22.81 -10.20
N LYS A 562 -0.27 -23.64 -10.27
CA LYS A 562 0.77 -23.78 -9.25
C LYS A 562 1.61 -22.51 -9.06
N ASP A 563 1.68 -21.62 -10.05
CA ASP A 563 2.48 -20.40 -9.98
C ASP A 563 1.86 -19.35 -9.02
N CYS A 564 0.62 -19.57 -8.60
CA CYS A 564 -0.08 -18.72 -7.63
C CYS A 564 -0.77 -19.51 -6.50
N ASN A 565 -0.35 -20.75 -6.23
CA ASN A 565 -0.98 -21.61 -5.21
C ASN A 565 -2.50 -21.74 -5.41
N GLU A 566 -2.96 -22.02 -6.64
CA GLU A 566 -4.37 -22.29 -6.90
C GLU A 566 -4.77 -23.68 -6.36
N TRP A 567 -5.90 -23.76 -5.67
CA TRP A 567 -6.36 -24.94 -4.95
C TRP A 567 -7.85 -25.19 -5.13
N ARG A 568 -8.30 -26.42 -4.89
CA ARG A 568 -9.72 -26.71 -4.63
C ARG A 568 -9.92 -26.88 -3.14
N CYS A 569 -10.83 -26.13 -2.54
CA CYS A 569 -11.13 -26.24 -1.11
C CYS A 569 -12.64 -26.25 -0.88
N PHE A 570 -13.07 -26.82 0.24
CA PHE A 570 -14.46 -26.85 0.67
C PHE A 570 -14.83 -25.60 1.47
N HIS A 571 -16.08 -25.16 1.34
CA HIS A 571 -16.70 -24.17 2.21
C HIS A 571 -18.10 -24.65 2.62
N GLY A 572 -18.34 -24.80 3.93
CA GLY A 572 -19.64 -25.18 4.47
C GLY A 572 -20.37 -23.98 5.07
N SER A 573 -21.68 -23.88 4.81
CA SER A 573 -22.57 -22.86 5.40
C SER A 573 -24.02 -23.32 5.29
N GLY A 574 -24.97 -22.44 5.62
CA GLY A 574 -26.39 -22.68 5.35
C GLY A 574 -26.71 -22.62 3.85
N PRO A 575 -27.69 -23.42 3.35
CA PRO A 575 -28.03 -23.48 1.93
C PRO A 575 -28.27 -22.11 1.27
N ASP A 576 -29.08 -21.25 1.88
CA ASP A 576 -29.37 -19.89 1.35
C ASP A 576 -28.10 -19.03 1.21
N LYS A 577 -27.17 -19.19 2.16
CA LYS A 577 -25.90 -18.46 2.13
C LYS A 577 -25.00 -18.95 1.02
N LEU A 578 -24.96 -20.26 0.79
CA LEU A 578 -24.19 -20.84 -0.31
C LEU A 578 -24.76 -20.42 -1.67
N ARG A 579 -26.09 -20.39 -1.81
CA ARG A 579 -26.76 -19.85 -3.00
C ARG A 579 -26.40 -18.38 -3.23
N GLY A 580 -26.49 -17.55 -2.19
CA GLY A 580 -26.10 -16.14 -2.27
C GLY A 580 -24.61 -15.94 -2.61
N ILE A 581 -23.72 -16.84 -2.17
CA ILE A 581 -22.30 -16.81 -2.55
C ILE A 581 -22.13 -17.13 -4.04
N CYS A 582 -22.87 -18.13 -4.55
CA CYS A 582 -22.83 -18.49 -5.96
C CYS A 582 -23.37 -17.38 -6.88
N GLU A 583 -24.35 -16.60 -6.41
CA GLU A 583 -24.94 -15.47 -7.14
C GLU A 583 -24.10 -14.20 -7.05
N SER A 584 -23.59 -13.86 -5.87
CA SER A 584 -23.10 -12.51 -5.56
C SER A 584 -21.67 -12.43 -5.00
N ASN A 585 -20.92 -13.53 -5.12
CA ASN A 585 -19.58 -13.76 -4.57
C ASN A 585 -19.52 -13.93 -3.04
N PHE A 586 -18.34 -14.27 -2.52
CA PHE A 586 -18.07 -14.31 -1.09
C PHE A 586 -18.22 -12.94 -0.44
N ARG A 587 -19.10 -12.85 0.57
CA ARG A 587 -19.30 -11.68 1.42
C ARG A 587 -19.28 -12.09 2.90
N PRO A 588 -18.76 -11.28 3.84
CA PRO A 588 -18.70 -11.65 5.26
C PRO A 588 -20.06 -12.03 5.86
N ALA A 589 -21.15 -11.40 5.39
CA ALA A 589 -22.52 -11.72 5.80
C ALA A 589 -22.97 -13.14 5.40
N LEU A 590 -22.47 -13.62 4.26
CA LEU A 590 -22.83 -14.93 3.69
C LEU A 590 -21.88 -16.05 4.15
N ALA A 591 -20.56 -15.80 4.11
CA ALA A 591 -19.55 -16.79 4.46
C ALA A 591 -19.42 -17.04 5.98
N GLY A 592 -19.92 -16.11 6.80
CA GLY A 592 -19.71 -16.12 8.24
C GLY A 592 -18.34 -15.54 8.64
N THR A 593 -18.17 -15.26 9.93
CA THR A 593 -16.99 -14.55 10.45
C THR A 593 -15.83 -15.47 10.87
N GLY A 594 -15.99 -16.79 10.77
CA GLY A 594 -15.02 -17.79 11.26
C GLY A 594 -14.83 -17.81 12.79
N ALA A 595 -15.67 -17.10 13.52
CA ALA A 595 -15.60 -16.97 14.97
C ALA A 595 -16.28 -18.15 15.68
N THR A 596 -15.59 -19.29 15.78
CA THR A 596 -16.12 -20.48 16.47
C THR A 596 -16.04 -20.41 17.99
N TRP A 597 -15.03 -19.74 18.54
CA TRP A 597 -14.84 -19.68 19.99
C TRP A 597 -15.32 -18.35 20.56
N LYS A 598 -16.27 -18.42 21.51
CA LYS A 598 -16.81 -17.25 22.20
C LYS A 598 -16.51 -17.40 23.69
N ASP A 599 -16.07 -16.32 24.32
CA ASP A 599 -16.05 -16.26 25.78
C ASP A 599 -17.48 -16.49 26.31
N PRO A 600 -17.66 -17.16 27.46
CA PRO A 600 -18.97 -17.31 28.08
C PRO A 600 -19.68 -15.96 28.22
N GLY A 601 -20.87 -15.83 27.62
CA GLY A 601 -21.64 -14.59 27.59
C GLY A 601 -21.36 -13.66 26.41
N ALA A 602 -20.34 -13.91 25.59
CA ALA A 602 -20.07 -13.13 24.39
C ALA A 602 -21.00 -13.53 23.22
N ALA A 603 -21.64 -12.53 22.60
CA ALA A 603 -22.53 -12.75 21.46
C ALA A 603 -21.78 -13.23 20.21
N LYS A 604 -20.50 -12.87 20.05
CA LYS A 604 -19.64 -13.20 18.90
C LYS A 604 -18.22 -13.55 19.39
N GLY A 605 -17.55 -14.45 18.68
CA GLY A 605 -16.18 -14.87 18.98
C GLY A 605 -15.14 -14.09 18.19
N THR A 606 -13.86 -14.27 18.53
CA THR A 606 -12.75 -13.76 17.72
C THR A 606 -12.20 -14.88 16.84
N PRO A 607 -12.09 -14.70 15.52
CA PRO A 607 -11.54 -15.72 14.64
C PRO A 607 -10.08 -16.06 14.96
N LEU A 608 -9.73 -17.36 14.92
CA LEU A 608 -8.38 -17.85 15.24
C LEU A 608 -7.31 -17.36 14.24
N TYR A 609 -7.69 -17.24 12.96
CA TYR A 609 -6.77 -16.89 11.87
C TYR A 609 -7.05 -15.50 11.30
N GLY A 610 -7.75 -14.64 12.06
CA GLY A 610 -8.15 -13.31 11.63
C GLY A 610 -9.47 -13.29 10.85
N PHE A 611 -9.98 -12.09 10.58
CA PHE A 611 -11.22 -11.93 9.83
C PHE A 611 -10.99 -12.26 8.36
N GLY A 612 -11.83 -13.15 7.80
CA GLY A 612 -11.71 -13.59 6.42
C GLY A 612 -12.69 -14.71 6.07
N PHE A 613 -12.53 -15.25 4.86
CA PHE A 613 -13.28 -16.41 4.39
C PHE A 613 -12.52 -17.69 4.71
N TYR A 614 -13.24 -18.67 5.24
CA TYR A 614 -12.66 -19.90 5.75
C TYR A 614 -12.93 -21.04 4.79
N PHE A 615 -11.85 -21.69 4.37
CA PHE A 615 -11.89 -22.84 3.48
C PHE A 615 -11.24 -24.03 4.16
N ALA A 616 -11.74 -25.23 3.87
CA ALA A 616 -11.23 -26.47 4.40
C ALA A 616 -10.72 -27.37 3.28
N GLU A 617 -9.56 -27.97 3.48
CA GLU A 617 -9.04 -29.03 2.63
C GLU A 617 -9.86 -30.33 2.74
N ARG A 618 -10.48 -30.54 3.91
CA ARG A 618 -11.23 -31.75 4.24
C ARG A 618 -12.73 -31.45 4.31
N ILE A 619 -13.54 -32.29 3.67
CA ILE A 619 -15.00 -32.20 3.78
C ILE A 619 -15.47 -32.30 5.24
N THR A 620 -14.85 -33.16 6.04
CA THR A 620 -15.18 -33.33 7.47
C THR A 620 -15.18 -32.01 8.23
N LYS A 621 -14.28 -31.07 7.87
CA LYS A 621 -14.20 -29.77 8.53
C LYS A 621 -15.24 -28.78 7.99
N ALA A 622 -15.52 -28.80 6.69
CA ALA A 622 -16.55 -27.95 6.10
C ALA A 622 -17.95 -28.35 6.56
N ASP A 623 -18.23 -29.65 6.66
CA ASP A 623 -19.50 -30.23 7.14
C ASP A 623 -19.92 -29.74 8.54
N GLU A 624 -18.97 -29.37 9.40
CA GLU A 624 -19.28 -28.78 10.72
C GLU A 624 -20.04 -27.46 10.64
N TYR A 625 -19.92 -26.75 9.52
CA TYR A 625 -20.57 -25.48 9.26
C TYR A 625 -21.75 -25.63 8.29
N ALA A 626 -21.87 -26.78 7.64
CA ALA A 626 -23.02 -27.09 6.82
C ALA A 626 -24.27 -27.22 7.69
N ARG A 627 -25.41 -26.80 7.16
CA ARG A 627 -26.71 -27.00 7.79
C ARG A 627 -27.59 -27.85 6.89
N PRO A 628 -28.44 -28.72 7.47
CA PRO A 628 -29.42 -29.45 6.69
C PRO A 628 -30.37 -28.46 6.00
N LEU A 629 -30.86 -28.86 4.83
CA LEU A 629 -31.98 -28.21 4.17
C LEU A 629 -33.23 -28.28 5.07
N PRO A 630 -34.08 -27.23 5.06
CA PRO A 630 -35.27 -27.17 5.89
C PRO A 630 -36.31 -28.24 5.48
N GLU A 631 -37.24 -28.54 6.40
CA GLU A 631 -38.21 -29.64 6.26
C GLU A 631 -39.19 -29.49 5.08
N ASP A 632 -39.29 -28.28 4.50
CA ASP A 632 -40.13 -27.97 3.36
C ASP A 632 -39.42 -28.09 2.00
N ASP A 633 -38.15 -28.50 1.98
CA ASP A 633 -37.37 -28.73 0.76
C ASP A 633 -37.48 -30.20 0.29
N GLU A 634 -37.53 -30.45 -1.03
CA GLU A 634 -37.53 -31.79 -1.64
C GLU A 634 -36.31 -32.63 -1.20
N HIS A 635 -35.29 -31.96 -0.69
CA HIS A 635 -34.02 -32.50 -0.24
C HIS A 635 -33.84 -32.39 1.29
N GLU A 636 -34.94 -32.44 2.05
CA GLU A 636 -34.94 -32.42 3.52
C GLU A 636 -33.82 -33.27 4.14
N GLY A 637 -33.09 -32.68 5.09
CA GLY A 637 -32.02 -33.36 5.81
C GLY A 637 -30.68 -33.46 5.05
N LEU A 638 -30.63 -33.16 3.75
CA LEU A 638 -29.37 -33.07 3.03
C LEU A 638 -28.59 -31.81 3.40
N CYS A 639 -27.26 -31.92 3.47
CA CYS A 639 -26.38 -30.80 3.75
C CYS A 639 -25.69 -30.32 2.46
N SER A 640 -25.51 -29.01 2.33
CA SER A 640 -24.85 -28.40 1.16
C SER A 640 -23.47 -27.86 1.53
N VAL A 641 -22.51 -28.04 0.61
CA VAL A 641 -21.15 -27.49 0.68
C VAL A 641 -20.74 -26.96 -0.68
N LEU A 642 -19.84 -25.97 -0.71
CA LEU A 642 -19.20 -25.50 -1.95
C LEU A 642 -17.84 -26.14 -2.11
N ILE A 643 -17.48 -26.45 -3.35
CA ILE A 643 -16.10 -26.69 -3.77
C ILE A 643 -15.65 -25.45 -4.54
N CYS A 644 -14.63 -24.78 -4.04
CA CYS A 644 -14.17 -23.50 -4.54
C CYS A 644 -12.77 -23.62 -5.11
N ARG A 645 -12.53 -22.96 -6.26
CA ARG A 645 -11.17 -22.62 -6.67
C ARG A 645 -10.68 -21.43 -5.83
N VAL A 646 -9.57 -21.61 -5.15
CA VAL A 646 -9.00 -20.61 -4.23
C VAL A 646 -7.56 -20.31 -4.62
N VAL A 647 -7.22 -19.04 -4.83
CA VAL A 647 -5.86 -18.61 -5.12
C VAL A 647 -5.17 -18.24 -3.81
N GLY A 648 -4.21 -19.05 -3.37
CA GLY A 648 -3.49 -18.84 -2.12
C GLY A 648 -2.45 -17.73 -2.19
N GLY A 649 -1.82 -17.53 -3.35
CA GLY A 649 -0.67 -16.65 -3.51
C GLY A 649 0.47 -16.97 -2.54
N ARG A 650 1.10 -15.93 -1.97
CA ARG A 650 2.15 -16.09 -0.94
C ARG A 650 1.52 -16.37 0.43
N THR A 651 1.56 -17.64 0.82
CA THR A 651 0.88 -18.15 2.01
C THR A 651 1.79 -18.14 3.23
N LYS A 652 1.22 -17.81 4.39
CA LYS A 652 1.91 -17.90 5.67
C LYS A 652 1.42 -19.14 6.39
N ALA A 653 2.25 -20.17 6.46
CA ALA A 653 1.94 -21.32 7.29
C ALA A 653 2.07 -20.92 8.77
N ALA A 654 0.94 -20.87 9.46
CA ALA A 654 0.92 -20.83 10.91
C ALA A 654 1.17 -22.24 11.43
N ALA A 655 2.45 -22.63 11.55
CA ALA A 655 2.79 -23.82 12.31
C ALA A 655 2.39 -23.57 13.76
N LEU A 656 1.29 -24.19 14.21
CA LEU A 656 1.08 -24.39 15.64
C LEU A 656 2.30 -25.17 16.12
N LYS A 657 3.20 -24.51 16.86
CA LYS A 657 4.20 -25.20 17.67
C LYS A 657 3.41 -26.04 18.66
N CYS A 658 3.02 -27.24 18.24
CA CYS A 658 2.55 -28.28 19.14
C CYS A 658 3.79 -28.58 19.99
N SER A 659 3.89 -27.91 21.14
CA SER A 659 4.81 -28.29 22.19
C SER A 659 4.26 -29.60 22.72
N VAL A 660 4.53 -30.67 21.99
CA VAL A 660 4.41 -32.02 22.51
C VAL A 660 5.38 -32.04 23.67
N VAL A 661 4.84 -31.91 24.87
CA VAL A 661 5.54 -32.31 26.09
C VAL A 661 5.77 -33.79 25.90
N GLU A 662 7.01 -34.18 25.58
CA GLU A 662 7.47 -35.57 25.34
C GLU A 662 7.37 -36.48 26.60
N GLY A 663 6.33 -36.35 27.42
CA GLY A 663 6.24 -37.05 28.71
C GLY A 663 4.86 -37.52 29.16
N ALA A 664 3.82 -37.48 28.32
CA ALA A 664 2.45 -37.78 28.78
C ALA A 664 1.66 -38.82 27.96
N CYS A 665 2.31 -39.59 27.08
CA CYS A 665 1.71 -40.78 26.48
C CYS A 665 2.53 -42.03 26.85
N SER A 666 2.17 -42.61 28.00
CA SER A 666 2.43 -44.02 28.36
C SER A 666 1.12 -44.63 28.84
#